data_AF-A0A3Q8S564-F1
#
_entry.id   AF-A0A3Q8S564-F1
#
_cell.length_a   1.000
_cell.length_b   1.000
_cell.length_c   1.000
_cell.angle_alpha   90.00
_cell.angle_beta   90.00
_cell.angle_gamma   90.00
#
_symmetry.space_group_name_H-M   'P 1'
#
loop_
_entity.id
_entity.type
_entity.pdbx_description
1 polymer ?
#
loop_
_entity_poly.entity_id
_entity_poly.type
_entity_poly.pdbx_seq_one_letter_code
_entity_poly.pdbx_strand_id
1 'polypeptide(L)'
;MMKSTTEVKFLTKTCRKLSSLQQRIFILQGVIILGKLSASLNYVFKIRSSRLRKAKWNLTLTIEEAMRNEEVVALADSTALRFILEIEHQENQDPYISNIRDQIHTLKMKDNITANKKKLSTLYKQLYKASFVSSYLSVVIDNNQDYDRLNSKKGFYINGIKYRRLLATTSGAKNSTVVFVNCDIYDELMRRIDNGRNLNIPFVPARLEAYKSLVCSTSTPVPHPNGILVVNDCETSFFNNVIEIDDSVTKKFPKLRYKEHYDIKLNESDGYGLILPSLSEKWAKQLGENYIPSGFCIRNAFAKGMLFTFDFHAFAEQIAENYIVKDVWGHERDIRQVEIVLTASMLKLWDSYDHLEHYLQNCRQNNYTFSVTKVTPETLEDERNLNYQFIQSLDLSDEQIRSLITPTLDEINDILGLDPYKSILYLNGKNISTDTFHKKGNDFSKALMAEPSIIHDPFIRNKIYGMIRKRINDAKVGVIKVAGNFSTISGDPFSLCQSMFGMEVTGLLPAGSFYSKYWNDRDVSQVACFRAPMTCAENIRILRLENTPEMNYWYKYMNTVTIFNSWDTTAHALNGADKDGDAVLTTNNKVLLDSIEKLPAIVCVQKIAEKKIVTEEDTIQANKNSFGDEIGKVTNRITSMFDVRAKFPKDSKEYRTLTYRIQCGQNYQQNAIDKTKGINSKDMPKEWYDRHAADASKDREMNLRILADKKPYFFGYIYPELQKQYRSHIKAYEMNCMERFRISLSELISKEERTDNEQLFLQNYYNYMPLSVSSSVMNRLCWMVEDAFDRTRESASRTEFDYSIYKTAKPYSKRSYQQLAEVLERYQEAVKSHALSARKSRMTEDEAKSARMLFKQSFKREVYEKCSNTEDVCNILLDLCYSKNTTKQIVWDICSDQILLNLLERNGHTIIYPRLDLEGSIPFGGNLFSLETVKLKDLDDKELKPA
;
A
#
# COMPACT_ATOMS: atom_id res chain seq x y z
N MET A 1 -9.93 -6.98 -35.36
CA MET A 1 -11.13 -6.59 -34.58
C MET A 1 -11.42 -7.67 -33.54
N MET A 2 -11.70 -7.25 -32.30
CA MET A 2 -12.11 -8.04 -31.12
C MET A 2 -11.22 -9.22 -30.65
N LYS A 3 -10.29 -8.91 -29.72
CA LYS A 3 -9.91 -9.65 -28.50
C LYS A 3 -8.50 -9.21 -28.05
N SER A 4 -8.38 -8.16 -27.23
CA SER A 4 -7.08 -7.80 -26.61
C SER A 4 -7.19 -6.94 -25.34
N THR A 5 -8.29 -7.05 -24.59
CA THR A 5 -8.57 -6.13 -23.46
C THR A 5 -8.32 -6.74 -22.08
N THR A 6 -7.69 -7.92 -21.94
CA THR A 6 -7.64 -8.67 -20.66
C THR A 6 -6.37 -8.60 -19.82
N GLU A 7 -5.24 -8.11 -20.34
CA GLU A 7 -3.94 -8.21 -19.63
C GLU A 7 -3.51 -6.94 -18.88
N VAL A 8 -4.28 -5.87 -18.94
CA VAL A 8 -3.83 -4.51 -18.56
C VAL A 8 -3.97 -4.14 -17.08
N LYS A 9 -4.74 -4.90 -16.25
CA LYS A 9 -5.18 -4.41 -14.92
C LYS A 9 -4.49 -5.00 -13.67
N PHE A 10 -3.56 -5.95 -13.80
CA PHE A 10 -3.04 -6.69 -12.63
C PHE A 10 -1.66 -6.22 -12.13
N LEU A 11 -1.07 -5.18 -12.72
CA LEU A 11 0.33 -4.82 -12.47
C LEU A 11 0.54 -3.67 -11.49
N THR A 12 -0.43 -2.75 -11.41
CA THR A 12 -0.64 -1.86 -10.26
C THR A 12 -0.70 -2.65 -8.93
N LYS A 13 -1.05 -3.93 -9.02
CA LYS A 13 -1.18 -4.90 -7.93
C LYS A 13 0.16 -5.29 -7.29
N THR A 14 1.30 -5.18 -7.99
CA THR A 14 2.61 -5.58 -7.44
C THR A 14 3.27 -4.42 -6.68
N CYS A 15 3.18 -3.19 -7.19
CA CYS A 15 3.61 -2.00 -6.44
C CYS A 15 2.69 -1.71 -5.24
N ARG A 16 1.37 -1.86 -5.38
CA ARG A 16 0.46 -1.83 -4.23
C ARG A 16 0.62 -3.04 -3.30
N LYS A 17 1.08 -4.19 -3.78
CA LYS A 17 1.36 -5.34 -2.89
C LYS A 17 2.45 -5.03 -1.88
N LEU A 18 3.37 -4.11 -2.16
CA LEU A 18 4.49 -3.79 -1.27
C LEU A 18 4.14 -2.72 -0.22
N SER A 19 3.46 -1.62 -0.62
CA SER A 19 2.90 -0.70 0.38
C SER A 19 1.78 -1.36 1.19
N SER A 20 1.01 -2.26 0.56
CA SER A 20 0.01 -3.07 1.27
C SER A 20 0.58 -4.36 1.88
N LEU A 21 1.85 -4.73 1.75
CA LEU A 21 2.40 -5.89 2.48
C LEU A 21 2.60 -5.53 3.95
N GLN A 22 3.01 -4.27 4.21
CA GLN A 22 3.05 -3.67 5.55
C GLN A 22 1.66 -3.65 6.19
N GLN A 23 0.64 -3.35 5.40
CA GLN A 23 -0.75 -3.52 5.83
C GLN A 23 -1.16 -5.00 5.91
N ARG A 24 -0.72 -5.91 5.04
CA ARG A 24 -1.23 -7.30 4.93
C ARG A 24 -0.71 -8.27 5.99
N ILE A 25 0.45 -8.07 6.59
CA ILE A 25 0.85 -8.90 7.74
C ILE A 25 0.03 -8.47 8.98
N PHE A 26 -0.35 -7.18 9.07
CA PHE A 26 -1.30 -6.70 10.08
C PHE A 26 -2.79 -6.95 9.74
N ILE A 27 -3.15 -7.11 8.47
CA ILE A 27 -4.55 -7.23 7.98
C ILE A 27 -4.97 -8.68 7.70
N LEU A 28 -4.06 -9.66 7.74
CA LEU A 28 -4.47 -11.08 7.71
C LEU A 28 -5.19 -11.51 9.00
N GLN A 29 -5.03 -10.75 10.07
CA GLN A 29 -5.94 -10.69 11.22
C GLN A 29 -6.92 -9.54 10.94
N GLY A 30 -8.22 -9.74 11.13
CA GLY A 30 -9.28 -8.79 10.77
C GLY A 30 -9.30 -7.51 11.60
N VAL A 31 -8.21 -6.75 11.62
CA VAL A 31 -8.05 -5.48 12.32
C VAL A 31 -7.59 -4.44 11.32
N ILE A 32 -8.47 -3.50 11.06
CA ILE A 32 -8.09 -2.21 10.50
C ILE A 32 -7.24 -1.54 11.59
N ILE A 33 -5.92 -1.50 11.43
CA ILE A 33 -5.11 -0.48 12.10
C ILE A 33 -5.35 0.82 11.32
N LEU A 34 -6.51 1.41 11.55
CA LEU A 34 -6.63 2.84 11.66
C LEU A 34 -6.26 3.15 13.11
N GLY A 35 -5.55 4.26 13.32
CA GLY A 35 -5.12 4.69 14.64
C GLY A 35 -6.26 4.68 15.67
N LYS A 36 -5.88 4.77 16.93
CA LYS A 36 -6.68 4.71 18.17
C LYS A 36 -7.88 5.68 18.29
N LEU A 37 -8.47 6.15 17.20
CA LEU A 37 -9.77 6.81 17.17
C LEU A 37 -10.69 6.13 16.16
N SER A 38 -11.76 5.55 16.69
CA SER A 38 -12.95 5.06 16.01
C SER A 38 -13.62 6.20 15.21
N ALA A 39 -13.06 6.61 14.07
CA ALA A 39 -13.80 7.39 13.09
C ALA A 39 -14.81 6.47 12.39
N SER A 40 -16.10 6.84 12.38
CA SER A 40 -17.13 6.12 11.64
C SER A 40 -16.74 5.98 10.17
N LEU A 41 -16.86 4.78 9.60
CA LEU A 41 -16.80 4.63 8.14
C LEU A 41 -18.09 5.20 7.54
N ASN A 42 -17.94 6.03 6.51
CA ASN A 42 -19.02 6.55 5.69
C ASN A 42 -19.23 5.64 4.47
N TYR A 43 -20.48 5.31 4.14
CA TYR A 43 -20.82 4.50 2.98
C TYR A 43 -21.33 5.40 1.86
N VAL A 44 -20.79 5.19 0.66
CA VAL A 44 -21.17 5.94 -0.55
C VAL A 44 -21.42 5.00 -1.71
N PHE A 45 -22.14 5.47 -2.72
CA PHE A 45 -22.28 4.70 -3.96
C PHE A 45 -20.96 4.68 -4.75
N LYS A 46 -20.65 3.52 -5.34
CA LYS A 46 -19.59 3.34 -6.33
C LYS A 46 -20.12 2.58 -7.55
N ILE A 47 -20.43 3.31 -8.62
CA ILE A 47 -21.20 2.78 -9.75
C ILE A 47 -20.37 2.85 -11.04
N ARG A 48 -20.58 1.91 -11.96
CA ARG A 48 -19.96 1.96 -13.30
C ARG A 48 -20.77 2.80 -14.27
N SER A 49 -20.11 3.54 -15.15
CA SER A 49 -20.79 4.37 -16.15
C SER A 49 -21.69 3.55 -17.10
N SER A 50 -21.33 2.30 -17.40
CA SER A 50 -22.19 1.39 -18.16
C SER A 50 -23.51 1.03 -17.46
N ARG A 51 -23.55 1.00 -16.12
CA ARG A 51 -24.79 0.80 -15.35
C ARG A 51 -25.73 2.00 -15.53
N LEU A 52 -25.19 3.22 -15.43
CA LEU A 52 -25.94 4.45 -15.67
C LEU A 52 -26.46 4.51 -17.11
N ARG A 53 -25.63 4.16 -18.10
CA ARG A 53 -26.05 4.10 -19.50
C ARG A 53 -27.21 3.13 -19.73
N LYS A 54 -27.16 1.93 -19.14
CA LYS A 54 -28.25 0.93 -19.22
C LYS A 54 -29.55 1.44 -18.61
N ALA A 55 -29.46 2.22 -17.53
CA ALA A 55 -30.59 2.90 -16.90
C ALA A 55 -30.99 4.21 -17.63
N LYS A 56 -30.50 4.44 -18.85
CA LYS A 56 -30.75 5.67 -19.62
C LYS A 56 -30.43 6.95 -18.84
N TRP A 57 -29.39 6.90 -17.99
CA TRP A 57 -28.88 8.00 -17.16
C TRP A 57 -29.84 8.48 -16.05
N ASN A 58 -30.85 7.69 -15.72
CA ASN A 58 -31.75 7.92 -14.59
C ASN A 58 -31.97 6.58 -13.84
N LEU A 59 -31.24 6.39 -12.75
CA LEU A 59 -31.19 5.13 -12.02
C LEU A 59 -31.98 5.24 -10.70
N THR A 60 -32.92 4.33 -10.47
CA THR A 60 -33.48 4.08 -9.14
C THR A 60 -32.69 2.94 -8.51
N LEU A 61 -32.11 3.18 -7.33
CA LEU A 61 -31.22 2.24 -6.64
C LEU A 61 -31.40 2.34 -5.14
N THR A 62 -31.93 1.28 -4.51
CA THR A 62 -31.96 1.20 -3.04
C THR A 62 -30.59 0.79 -2.51
N ILE A 63 -30.34 1.07 -1.23
CA ILE A 63 -29.08 0.68 -0.57
C ILE A 63 -28.93 -0.84 -0.57
N GLU A 64 -30.00 -1.59 -0.32
CA GLU A 64 -29.97 -3.06 -0.33
C GLU A 64 -29.69 -3.63 -1.72
N GLU A 65 -30.22 -3.01 -2.78
CA GLU A 65 -29.86 -3.38 -4.14
C GLU A 65 -28.39 -3.06 -4.43
N ALA A 66 -27.92 -1.86 -4.06
CA ALA A 66 -26.54 -1.46 -4.28
C ALA A 66 -25.55 -2.38 -3.53
N MET A 67 -25.86 -2.79 -2.29
CA MET A 67 -25.03 -3.75 -1.55
C MET A 67 -24.97 -5.11 -2.25
N ARG A 68 -26.10 -5.60 -2.76
CA ARG A 68 -26.15 -6.87 -3.53
C ARG A 68 -25.38 -6.78 -4.86
N ASN A 69 -25.37 -5.60 -5.46
CA ASN A 69 -24.65 -5.33 -6.71
C ASN A 69 -23.19 -4.92 -6.51
N GLU A 70 -22.72 -4.81 -5.25
CA GLU A 70 -21.37 -4.32 -4.90
C GLU A 70 -21.13 -2.87 -5.36
N GLU A 71 -22.19 -2.08 -5.39
CA GLU A 71 -22.22 -0.67 -5.81
C GLU A 71 -22.10 0.28 -4.61
N VAL A 72 -21.61 -0.21 -3.47
CA VAL A 72 -21.35 0.55 -2.24
C VAL A 72 -19.88 0.41 -1.86
N VAL A 73 -19.25 1.48 -1.37
CA VAL A 73 -17.90 1.46 -0.82
C VAL A 73 -17.87 2.22 0.50
N ALA A 74 -17.05 1.74 1.44
CA ALA A 74 -16.77 2.44 2.68
C ALA A 74 -15.59 3.41 2.47
N LEU A 75 -15.75 4.64 2.94
CA LEU A 75 -14.74 5.69 2.98
C LEU A 75 -14.46 6.05 4.44
N ALA A 76 -13.18 6.17 4.79
CA ALA A 76 -12.78 6.80 6.04
C ALA A 76 -12.94 8.32 5.94
N ASP A 77 -12.94 9.00 7.09
CA ASP A 77 -13.21 10.44 7.17
C ASP A 77 -12.19 11.29 6.39
N SER A 78 -12.68 12.38 5.79
CA SER A 78 -11.91 13.32 4.96
C SER A 78 -12.54 14.70 4.98
N THR A 79 -11.79 15.76 4.64
CA THR A 79 -12.30 17.14 4.62
C THR A 79 -13.52 17.28 3.70
N ALA A 80 -13.53 16.62 2.54
CA ALA A 80 -14.67 16.64 1.63
C ALA A 80 -15.94 16.05 2.26
N LEU A 81 -15.82 14.94 3.01
CA LEU A 81 -16.97 14.33 3.69
C LEU A 81 -17.46 15.22 4.83
N ARG A 82 -16.55 15.79 5.63
CA ARG A 82 -16.89 16.74 6.70
C ARG A 82 -17.65 17.95 6.14
N PHE A 83 -17.16 18.56 5.06
CA PHE A 83 -17.87 19.66 4.41
C PHE A 83 -19.25 19.26 3.90
N ILE A 84 -19.41 18.09 3.30
CA ILE A 84 -20.72 17.62 2.84
C ILE A 84 -21.67 17.47 4.03
N LEU A 85 -21.24 16.82 5.10
CA LEU A 85 -22.06 16.62 6.29
C LEU A 85 -22.45 17.95 6.95
N GLU A 86 -21.54 18.93 7.02
CA GLU A 86 -21.83 20.27 7.54
C GLU A 86 -22.82 21.04 6.66
N ILE A 87 -22.68 20.99 5.33
CA ILE A 87 -23.59 21.66 4.40
C ILE A 87 -25.00 21.05 4.49
N GLU A 88 -25.09 19.74 4.77
CA GLU A 88 -26.35 19.02 4.92
C GLU A 88 -26.94 19.08 6.34
N HIS A 89 -26.27 19.76 7.28
CA HIS A 89 -26.65 19.81 8.71
C HIS A 89 -26.74 18.43 9.37
N GLN A 90 -25.79 17.56 9.03
CA GLN A 90 -25.67 16.19 9.52
C GLN A 90 -24.37 15.97 10.33
N GLU A 91 -23.76 17.03 10.84
CA GLU A 91 -22.63 16.94 11.76
C GLU A 91 -22.98 16.13 13.03
N ASN A 92 -21.97 15.54 13.68
CA ASN A 92 -22.08 14.84 14.97
C ASN A 92 -22.98 13.59 14.99
N GLN A 93 -23.05 12.81 13.91
CA GLN A 93 -23.71 11.50 13.93
C GLN A 93 -22.94 10.44 14.75
N ASP A 94 -21.66 10.67 15.07
CA ASP A 94 -20.78 9.68 15.70
C ASP A 94 -21.30 9.16 17.06
N PRO A 95 -21.74 9.99 18.03
CA PRO A 95 -22.32 9.51 19.28
C PRO A 95 -23.59 8.67 19.07
N TYR A 96 -24.43 9.05 18.09
CA TYR A 96 -25.64 8.30 17.75
C TYR A 96 -25.30 6.94 17.13
N ILE A 97 -24.33 6.91 16.21
CA ILE A 97 -23.79 5.68 15.60
C ILE A 97 -23.17 4.77 16.67
N SER A 98 -22.38 5.33 17.60
CA SER A 98 -21.78 4.58 18.71
C SER A 98 -22.86 3.96 19.60
N ASN A 99 -23.86 4.75 20.00
CA ASN A 99 -24.97 4.27 20.82
C ASN A 99 -25.74 3.13 20.15
N ILE A 100 -26.00 3.23 18.83
CA ILE A 100 -26.64 2.13 18.08
C ILE A 100 -25.78 0.86 18.13
N ARG A 101 -24.45 0.97 17.98
CA ARG A 101 -23.53 -0.17 18.06
C ARG A 101 -23.57 -0.82 19.45
N ASP A 102 -23.59 -0.02 20.52
CA ASP A 102 -23.67 -0.50 21.90
C ASP A 102 -25.00 -1.21 22.18
N GLN A 103 -26.11 -0.67 21.66
CA GLN A 103 -27.43 -1.32 21.76
C GLN A 103 -27.46 -2.66 21.02
N ILE A 104 -26.88 -2.71 19.81
CA ILE A 104 -26.76 -3.96 19.03
C ILE A 104 -25.93 -4.98 19.82
N HIS A 105 -24.79 -4.58 20.39
CA HIS A 105 -23.95 -5.45 21.19
C HIS A 105 -24.71 -6.00 22.41
N THR A 106 -25.35 -5.13 23.17
CA THR A 106 -26.12 -5.50 24.37
C THR A 106 -27.25 -6.47 24.06
N LEU A 107 -27.99 -6.26 22.96
CA LEU A 107 -29.09 -7.14 22.56
C LEU A 107 -28.62 -8.53 22.14
N LYS A 108 -27.41 -8.66 21.62
CA LYS A 108 -26.84 -9.95 21.21
C LYS A 108 -26.50 -10.89 22.35
N MET A 109 -26.34 -10.33 23.55
CA MET A 109 -26.10 -11.09 24.78
C MET A 109 -27.39 -11.54 25.47
N LYS A 110 -28.56 -11.08 25.00
CA LYS A 110 -29.87 -11.47 25.53
C LYS A 110 -30.45 -12.70 24.83
N ASP A 111 -31.55 -13.21 25.36
CA ASP A 111 -32.26 -14.36 24.81
C ASP A 111 -32.75 -14.15 23.38
N ASN A 112 -32.86 -15.26 22.66
CA ASN A 112 -33.27 -15.33 21.26
C ASN A 112 -34.80 -15.22 21.08
N ILE A 113 -35.35 -14.03 21.35
CA ILE A 113 -36.80 -13.76 21.27
C ILE A 113 -37.19 -12.87 20.09
N THR A 114 -38.44 -12.97 19.63
CA THR A 114 -38.97 -12.20 18.48
C THR A 114 -38.82 -10.68 18.66
N ALA A 115 -38.98 -10.17 19.89
CA ALA A 115 -38.82 -8.74 20.19
C ALA A 115 -37.37 -8.27 19.93
N ASN A 116 -36.37 -9.05 20.36
CA ASN A 116 -34.95 -8.74 20.15
C ASN A 116 -34.57 -8.79 18.66
N LYS A 117 -35.07 -9.78 17.92
CA LYS A 117 -34.87 -9.87 16.45
C LYS A 117 -35.40 -8.64 15.70
N LYS A 118 -36.63 -8.21 16.02
CA LYS A 118 -37.23 -7.01 15.43
C LYS A 118 -36.42 -5.76 15.76
N LYS A 119 -36.01 -5.60 17.02
CA LYS A 119 -35.20 -4.46 17.47
C LYS A 119 -33.83 -4.43 16.79
N LEU A 120 -33.15 -5.56 16.66
CA LEU A 120 -31.87 -5.67 15.95
C LEU A 120 -32.00 -5.28 14.46
N SER A 121 -33.03 -5.74 13.77
CA SER A 121 -33.27 -5.36 12.37
C SER A 121 -33.45 -3.85 12.21
N THR A 122 -34.22 -3.22 13.11
CA THR A 122 -34.39 -1.75 13.12
C THR A 122 -33.08 -1.02 13.38
N LEU A 123 -32.30 -1.44 14.39
CA LEU A 123 -31.02 -0.82 14.74
C LEU A 123 -30.01 -0.92 13.59
N TYR A 124 -29.92 -2.08 12.92
CA TYR A 124 -29.06 -2.22 11.75
C TYR A 124 -29.45 -1.28 10.61
N LYS A 125 -30.76 -1.12 10.33
CA LYS A 125 -31.23 -0.16 9.32
C LYS A 125 -30.90 1.28 9.70
N GLN A 126 -31.07 1.64 10.97
CA GLN A 126 -30.70 2.96 11.48
C GLN A 126 -29.20 3.23 11.35
N LEU A 127 -28.36 2.25 11.71
CA LEU A 127 -26.91 2.34 11.59
C LEU A 127 -26.47 2.62 10.15
N TYR A 128 -26.97 1.84 9.20
CA TYR A 128 -26.62 2.02 7.78
C TYR A 128 -27.13 3.35 7.24
N LYS A 129 -28.36 3.75 7.58
CA LYS A 129 -28.91 5.04 7.15
C LYS A 129 -28.09 6.22 7.70
N ALA A 130 -27.69 6.17 8.97
CA ALA A 130 -26.89 7.21 9.60
C ALA A 130 -25.46 7.29 9.05
N SER A 131 -24.93 6.18 8.54
CA SER A 131 -23.57 6.12 7.99
C SER A 131 -23.52 6.33 6.47
N PHE A 132 -24.65 6.53 5.79
CA PHE A 132 -24.72 6.59 4.33
C PHE A 132 -24.77 8.04 3.84
N VAL A 133 -23.81 8.44 3.00
CA VAL A 133 -23.70 9.80 2.46
C VAL A 133 -24.16 9.79 1.00
N SER A 134 -25.43 10.10 0.75
CA SER A 134 -26.01 10.07 -0.59
C SER A 134 -25.43 11.11 -1.52
N SER A 135 -24.98 12.25 -0.99
CA SER A 135 -24.48 13.36 -1.81
C SER A 135 -23.05 13.18 -2.34
N TYR A 136 -22.39 12.07 -2.01
CA TYR A 136 -21.08 11.70 -2.54
C TYR A 136 -21.18 10.42 -3.38
N LEU A 137 -20.69 10.46 -4.61
CA LEU A 137 -20.77 9.35 -5.56
C LEU A 137 -19.42 9.13 -6.24
N SER A 138 -18.93 7.90 -6.23
CA SER A 138 -17.78 7.49 -7.05
C SER A 138 -18.27 6.82 -8.34
N VAL A 139 -17.83 7.29 -9.51
CA VAL A 139 -18.17 6.68 -10.80
C VAL A 139 -16.93 6.10 -11.46
N VAL A 140 -16.95 4.80 -11.73
CA VAL A 140 -15.94 4.12 -12.56
C VAL A 140 -16.32 4.27 -14.03
N ILE A 141 -15.50 5.01 -14.77
CA ILE A 141 -15.68 5.32 -16.18
C ILE A 141 -15.25 4.14 -17.04
N ASP A 142 -16.20 3.53 -17.76
CA ASP A 142 -15.91 2.42 -18.66
C ASP A 142 -15.38 2.88 -20.04
N ASN A 143 -15.73 4.09 -20.49
CA ASN A 143 -15.20 4.70 -21.72
C ASN A 143 -15.38 6.24 -21.73
N ASN A 144 -14.63 6.92 -22.60
CA ASN A 144 -14.64 8.40 -22.68
C ASN A 144 -16.00 8.99 -23.11
N GLN A 145 -16.78 8.30 -23.95
CA GLN A 145 -18.08 8.81 -24.40
C GLN A 145 -19.08 8.86 -23.23
N ASP A 146 -19.04 7.89 -22.33
CA ASP A 146 -19.82 7.93 -21.11
C ASP A 146 -19.42 9.12 -20.24
N TYR A 147 -18.12 9.36 -20.08
CA TYR A 147 -17.62 10.48 -19.29
C TYR A 147 -18.08 11.83 -19.85
N ASP A 148 -18.04 11.98 -21.19
CA ASP A 148 -18.57 13.17 -21.86
C ASP A 148 -20.07 13.33 -21.66
N ARG A 149 -20.83 12.23 -21.71
CA ARG A 149 -22.27 12.25 -21.47
C ARG A 149 -22.62 12.63 -20.03
N LEU A 150 -21.85 12.15 -19.05
CA LEU A 150 -22.04 12.49 -17.63
C LEU A 150 -21.79 13.98 -17.35
N ASN A 151 -20.82 14.59 -18.03
CA ASN A 151 -20.46 16.00 -17.88
C ASN A 151 -21.23 16.96 -18.81
N SER A 152 -22.08 16.45 -19.70
CA SER A 152 -22.92 17.28 -20.57
C SER A 152 -24.05 17.97 -19.81
N LYS A 153 -24.67 19.01 -20.39
CA LYS A 153 -25.86 19.70 -19.84
C LYS A 153 -27.01 18.74 -19.48
N LYS A 154 -27.09 17.57 -20.13
CA LYS A 154 -28.12 16.56 -19.87
C LYS A 154 -27.94 15.86 -18.50
N GLY A 155 -26.71 15.79 -17.98
CA GLY A 155 -26.40 15.19 -16.67
C GLY A 155 -26.92 13.75 -16.48
N PHE A 156 -26.98 13.29 -15.23
CA PHE A 156 -27.59 12.01 -14.86
C PHE A 156 -28.17 12.09 -13.45
N TYR A 157 -29.04 11.13 -13.14
CA TYR A 157 -29.79 11.10 -11.89
C TYR A 157 -29.69 9.74 -11.21
N ILE A 158 -29.62 9.76 -9.87
CA ILE A 158 -29.80 8.57 -9.03
C ILE A 158 -30.81 8.91 -7.95
N ASN A 159 -31.91 8.14 -7.86
CA ASN A 159 -33.00 8.38 -6.91
C ASN A 159 -33.55 9.81 -6.96
N GLY A 160 -33.64 10.40 -8.16
CA GLY A 160 -34.09 11.77 -8.37
C GLY A 160 -33.02 12.85 -8.11
N ILE A 161 -31.88 12.52 -7.50
CA ILE A 161 -30.78 13.45 -7.24
C ILE A 161 -29.93 13.61 -8.50
N LYS A 162 -29.70 14.87 -8.91
CA LYS A 162 -28.80 15.19 -10.02
C LYS A 162 -27.37 15.31 -9.51
N TYR A 163 -26.42 14.72 -10.22
CA TYR A 163 -25.01 14.75 -9.83
C TYR A 163 -24.16 15.56 -10.82
N ARG A 164 -23.15 16.25 -10.27
CA ARG A 164 -22.13 17.00 -11.01
C ARG A 164 -20.73 16.52 -10.62
N ARG A 165 -19.81 16.56 -11.58
CA ARG A 165 -18.42 16.19 -11.36
C ARG A 165 -17.79 17.13 -10.33
N LEU A 166 -17.22 16.57 -9.28
CA LEU A 166 -16.43 17.31 -8.31
C LEU A 166 -14.96 17.34 -8.76
N LEU A 167 -14.31 16.17 -8.70
CA LEU A 167 -12.90 16.01 -9.00
C LEU A 167 -12.52 14.55 -9.27
N ALA A 168 -11.33 14.32 -9.83
CA ALA A 168 -10.69 13.02 -9.83
C ALA A 168 -9.42 13.07 -8.96
N THR A 169 -9.35 12.21 -7.93
CA THR A 169 -8.11 12.04 -7.18
C THR A 169 -7.03 11.42 -8.07
N THR A 170 -5.76 11.65 -7.78
CA THR A 170 -4.65 11.06 -8.59
C THR A 170 -4.74 9.53 -8.69
N SER A 171 -5.10 8.86 -7.59
CA SER A 171 -5.38 7.42 -7.57
C SER A 171 -6.67 7.08 -8.33
N GLY A 172 -7.71 7.90 -8.18
CA GLY A 172 -8.98 7.77 -8.89
C GLY A 172 -8.80 7.80 -10.40
N ALA A 173 -8.13 8.83 -10.93
CA ALA A 173 -7.84 8.99 -12.36
C ALA A 173 -7.09 7.77 -12.93
N LYS A 174 -6.04 7.28 -12.25
CA LYS A 174 -5.31 6.06 -12.66
C LYS A 174 -6.22 4.83 -12.78
N ASN A 175 -7.26 4.75 -11.94
CA ASN A 175 -8.27 3.67 -11.96
C ASN A 175 -9.56 4.05 -12.73
N SER A 176 -9.53 5.14 -13.52
CA SER A 176 -10.69 5.67 -14.24
C SER A 176 -11.91 5.91 -13.33
N THR A 177 -11.68 6.32 -12.09
CA THR A 177 -12.71 6.64 -11.09
C THR A 177 -12.76 8.14 -10.83
N VAL A 178 -13.95 8.73 -10.90
CA VAL A 178 -14.18 10.16 -10.70
C VAL A 178 -15.23 10.37 -9.62
N VAL A 179 -15.05 11.42 -8.81
CA VAL A 179 -15.99 11.81 -7.75
C VAL A 179 -17.02 12.77 -8.32
N PHE A 180 -18.28 12.47 -8.07
CA PHE A 180 -19.44 13.29 -8.36
C PHE A 180 -20.16 13.61 -7.05
N VAL A 181 -20.80 14.78 -6.99
CA VAL A 181 -21.59 15.21 -5.83
C VAL A 181 -22.97 15.68 -6.24
N ASN A 182 -23.90 15.72 -5.29
CA ASN A 182 -25.22 16.32 -5.48
C ASN A 182 -25.07 17.77 -5.99
N CYS A 183 -25.79 18.10 -7.05
CA CYS A 183 -25.81 19.45 -7.62
C CYS A 183 -26.21 20.53 -6.60
N ASP A 184 -27.09 20.21 -5.65
CA ASP A 184 -27.63 21.19 -4.71
C ASP A 184 -26.58 21.74 -3.74
N ILE A 185 -25.54 20.95 -3.45
CA ILE A 185 -24.44 21.35 -2.54
C ILE A 185 -23.16 21.75 -3.29
N TYR A 186 -23.14 21.61 -4.62
CA TYR A 186 -21.91 21.70 -5.40
C TYR A 186 -21.24 23.06 -5.29
N ASP A 187 -22.00 24.16 -5.43
CA ASP A 187 -21.42 25.51 -5.49
C ASP A 187 -20.80 25.90 -4.14
N GLU A 188 -21.46 25.60 -3.02
CA GLU A 188 -20.93 25.83 -1.68
C GLU A 188 -19.72 24.94 -1.39
N LEU A 189 -19.79 23.65 -1.76
CA LEU A 189 -18.66 22.73 -1.60
C LEU A 189 -17.45 23.19 -2.41
N MET A 190 -17.64 23.64 -3.66
CA MET A 190 -16.57 24.16 -4.49
C MET A 190 -15.99 25.47 -3.96
N ARG A 191 -16.83 26.38 -3.44
CA ARG A 191 -16.38 27.61 -2.77
C ARG A 191 -15.43 27.31 -1.62
N ARG A 192 -15.76 26.31 -0.78
CA ARG A 192 -14.87 25.84 0.29
C ARG A 192 -13.61 25.17 -0.26
N ILE A 193 -13.71 24.32 -1.28
CA ILE A 193 -12.55 23.66 -1.88
C ILE A 193 -11.57 24.66 -2.50
N ASP A 194 -12.08 25.70 -3.18
CA ASP A 194 -11.25 26.75 -3.77
C ASP A 194 -10.64 27.70 -2.72
N ASN A 195 -11.17 27.70 -1.49
CA ASN A 195 -10.62 28.35 -0.30
C ASN A 195 -10.11 29.78 -0.55
N GLY A 196 -10.88 30.60 -1.26
CA GLY A 196 -10.56 32.01 -1.53
C GLY A 196 -9.34 32.26 -2.42
N ARG A 197 -8.78 31.23 -3.08
CA ARG A 197 -7.63 31.41 -4.00
C ARG A 197 -7.96 32.38 -5.14
N ASN A 198 -6.97 33.10 -5.63
CA ASN A 198 -7.11 33.88 -6.86
C ASN A 198 -7.33 32.95 -8.09
N LEU A 199 -8.51 33.02 -8.69
CA LEU A 199 -8.90 32.17 -9.84
C LEU A 199 -8.20 32.55 -11.16
N ASN A 200 -7.60 33.75 -11.23
CA ASN A 200 -6.95 34.25 -12.44
C ASN A 200 -5.50 33.81 -12.58
N ILE A 201 -4.92 33.13 -11.57
CA ILE A 201 -3.56 32.63 -11.65
C ILE A 201 -3.52 31.39 -12.57
N PRO A 202 -2.68 31.39 -13.61
CA PRO A 202 -2.54 30.25 -14.51
C PRO A 202 -1.94 29.02 -13.82
N PHE A 203 -2.56 27.85 -14.01
CA PHE A 203 -2.07 26.57 -13.54
C PHE A 203 -2.08 25.51 -14.63
N VAL A 204 -1.32 24.44 -14.42
CA VAL A 204 -1.48 23.22 -15.20
C VAL A 204 -2.77 22.52 -14.72
N PRO A 205 -3.76 22.26 -15.59
CA PRO A 205 -5.06 21.73 -15.17
C PRO A 205 -4.97 20.47 -14.29
N ALA A 206 -4.11 19.53 -14.68
CA ALA A 206 -3.88 18.30 -13.92
C ALA A 206 -3.28 18.55 -12.51
N ARG A 207 -2.40 19.57 -12.37
CA ARG A 207 -1.83 19.94 -11.06
C ARG A 207 -2.89 20.57 -10.16
N LEU A 208 -3.67 21.51 -10.70
CA LEU A 208 -4.73 22.16 -9.93
C LEU A 208 -5.76 21.14 -9.45
N GLU A 209 -6.18 20.21 -10.33
CA GLU A 209 -7.08 19.12 -9.96
C GLU A 209 -6.48 18.24 -8.84
N ALA A 210 -5.19 17.90 -8.95
CA ALA A 210 -4.50 17.13 -7.91
C ALA A 210 -4.46 17.89 -6.56
N TYR A 211 -4.25 19.20 -6.56
CA TYR A 211 -4.28 20.03 -5.35
C TYR A 211 -5.68 20.15 -4.76
N LYS A 212 -6.72 20.36 -5.57
CA LYS A 212 -8.12 20.33 -5.10
C LYS A 212 -8.47 18.97 -4.50
N SER A 213 -7.98 17.87 -5.09
CA SER A 213 -8.27 16.51 -4.63
C SER A 213 -7.73 16.17 -3.24
N LEU A 214 -6.88 17.02 -2.66
CA LEU A 214 -6.36 16.84 -1.30
C LEU A 214 -7.48 16.74 -0.25
N VAL A 215 -8.62 17.40 -0.47
CA VAL A 215 -9.78 17.34 0.44
C VAL A 215 -10.37 15.94 0.57
N CYS A 216 -10.15 15.05 -0.40
CA CYS A 216 -10.60 13.66 -0.37
C CYS A 216 -9.59 12.72 0.33
N SER A 217 -8.49 13.25 0.87
CA SER A 217 -7.52 12.44 1.61
C SER A 217 -8.09 12.01 2.95
N THR A 218 -8.04 10.70 3.23
CA THR A 218 -8.36 10.19 4.56
C THR A 218 -7.46 10.84 5.60
N SER A 219 -8.06 11.54 6.56
CA SER A 219 -7.31 12.34 7.54
C SER A 219 -8.14 12.64 8.79
N THR A 220 -7.45 12.68 9.94
CA THR A 220 -8.04 12.99 11.24
C THR A 220 -7.72 14.44 11.62
N PRO A 221 -8.71 15.29 11.91
CA PRO A 221 -8.46 16.65 12.38
C PRO A 221 -7.66 16.69 13.68
N VAL A 222 -6.79 17.69 13.82
CA VAL A 222 -5.99 17.96 15.02
C VAL A 222 -6.22 19.40 15.49
N PRO A 223 -5.91 19.75 16.75
CA PRO A 223 -6.14 21.09 17.26
C PRO A 223 -5.34 22.11 16.47
N HIS A 224 -5.93 23.27 16.20
CA HIS A 224 -5.23 24.35 15.51
C HIS A 224 -3.98 24.79 16.28
N PRO A 225 -2.86 25.05 15.57
CA PRO A 225 -1.69 25.69 16.15
C PRO A 225 -1.98 27.15 16.51
N ASN A 226 -1.29 27.66 17.53
CA ASN A 226 -1.36 29.06 17.96
C ASN A 226 -0.73 30.02 16.94
N GLY A 227 0.33 29.59 16.27
CA GLY A 227 0.97 30.35 15.20
C GLY A 227 1.54 29.48 14.10
N ILE A 228 1.46 29.98 12.88
CA ILE A 228 1.91 29.32 11.66
C ILE A 228 2.82 30.31 10.94
N LEU A 229 3.88 29.81 10.34
CA LEU A 229 4.75 30.53 9.44
C LEU A 229 4.83 29.76 8.12
N VAL A 230 4.88 30.48 7.00
CA VAL A 230 5.22 29.89 5.69
C VAL A 230 6.49 30.56 5.22
N VAL A 231 7.57 29.80 5.00
CA VAL A 231 8.87 30.31 4.55
C VAL A 231 9.16 29.85 3.11
N ASN A 232 10.15 30.49 2.47
CA ASN A 232 10.70 29.98 1.23
C ASN A 232 11.32 28.58 1.46
N ASP A 233 11.35 27.77 0.40
CA ASP A 233 12.05 26.49 0.46
C ASP A 233 13.56 26.71 0.68
N CYS A 234 14.21 25.76 1.36
CA CYS A 234 15.67 25.69 1.47
C CYS A 234 16.24 25.15 0.15
N GLU A 235 16.92 26.01 -0.59
CA GLU A 235 17.55 25.68 -1.87
C GLU A 235 19.07 25.64 -1.70
N THR A 236 19.70 24.59 -2.22
CA THR A 236 21.15 24.41 -2.23
C THR A 236 21.64 24.16 -3.65
N SER A 237 22.92 24.45 -3.92
CA SER A 237 23.53 24.22 -5.23
C SER A 237 24.92 23.65 -5.09
N PHE A 238 25.22 22.59 -5.85
CA PHE A 238 26.51 21.90 -5.82
C PHE A 238 26.76 21.18 -7.15
N PHE A 239 28.03 20.84 -7.41
CA PHE A 239 28.41 20.10 -8.61
C PHE A 239 28.48 18.60 -8.34
N ASN A 240 27.97 17.79 -9.26
CA ASN A 240 28.12 16.33 -9.20
C ASN A 240 28.16 15.70 -10.61
N ASN A 241 28.66 14.47 -10.70
CA ASN A 241 28.61 13.71 -11.94
C ASN A 241 27.25 13.02 -12.05
N VAL A 242 26.59 13.13 -13.21
CA VAL A 242 25.25 12.57 -13.45
C VAL A 242 25.11 11.94 -14.82
N ILE A 243 24.06 11.12 -14.97
CA ILE A 243 23.58 10.61 -16.24
C ILE A 243 22.32 11.39 -16.61
N GLU A 244 22.42 12.27 -17.61
CA GLU A 244 21.28 13.01 -18.15
C GLU A 244 20.53 12.15 -19.17
N ILE A 245 19.21 12.04 -19.01
CA ILE A 245 18.32 11.41 -20.00
C ILE A 245 17.31 12.43 -20.48
N ASP A 246 17.35 12.73 -21.77
CA ASP A 246 16.48 13.72 -22.40
C ASP A 246 15.70 13.12 -23.57
N ASP A 247 14.38 13.01 -23.42
CA ASP A 247 13.48 12.53 -24.45
C ASP A 247 12.99 13.62 -25.43
N SER A 248 13.41 14.87 -25.24
CA SER A 248 13.05 16.02 -26.07
C SER A 248 13.85 16.12 -27.36
N VAL A 249 15.11 15.71 -27.32
CA VAL A 249 16.10 15.98 -28.38
C VAL A 249 15.90 15.10 -29.60
N THR A 250 15.39 13.89 -29.43
CA THR A 250 15.11 12.99 -30.54
C THR A 250 13.64 12.63 -30.64
N LYS A 251 13.18 12.41 -31.88
CA LYS A 251 11.80 11.98 -32.14
C LYS A 251 11.54 10.52 -31.75
N LYS A 252 12.58 9.68 -31.60
CA LYS A 252 12.41 8.21 -31.48
C LYS A 252 12.83 7.64 -30.11
N PHE A 253 14.02 7.97 -29.59
CA PHE A 253 14.54 7.42 -28.33
C PHE A 253 15.15 8.50 -27.42
N PRO A 254 15.09 8.37 -26.09
CA PRO A 254 15.74 9.33 -25.19
C PRO A 254 17.25 9.38 -25.43
N LYS A 255 17.86 10.56 -25.38
CA LYS A 255 19.30 10.71 -25.51
C LYS A 255 19.92 10.64 -24.11
N LEU A 256 20.81 9.67 -23.90
CA LEU A 256 21.60 9.52 -22.67
C LEU A 256 22.94 10.24 -22.83
N ARG A 257 23.37 11.01 -21.82
CA ARG A 257 24.68 11.67 -21.78
C ARG A 257 25.26 11.58 -20.37
N TYR A 258 26.53 11.19 -20.28
CA TYR A 258 27.30 11.38 -19.05
C TYR A 258 27.71 12.85 -18.97
N LYS A 259 27.46 13.46 -17.81
CA LYS A 259 27.76 14.86 -17.54
C LYS A 259 28.64 14.92 -16.30
N GLU A 260 29.88 15.31 -16.48
CA GLU A 260 30.78 15.64 -15.38
C GLU A 260 30.51 17.06 -14.89
N HIS A 261 30.72 17.31 -13.59
CA HIS A 261 30.56 18.64 -12.98
C HIS A 261 29.22 19.31 -13.36
N TYR A 262 28.13 18.57 -13.27
CA TYR A 262 26.79 19.07 -13.53
C TYR A 262 26.29 19.90 -12.34
N ASP A 263 25.77 21.10 -12.61
CA ASP A 263 25.17 21.98 -11.60
C ASP A 263 23.83 21.40 -11.12
N ILE A 264 23.80 20.91 -9.89
CA ILE A 264 22.61 20.37 -9.24
C ILE A 264 21.99 21.46 -8.37
N LYS A 265 20.73 21.76 -8.63
CA LYS A 265 19.88 22.56 -7.76
C LYS A 265 18.99 21.62 -6.97
N LEU A 266 19.15 21.64 -5.65
CA LEU A 266 18.39 20.78 -4.75
C LEU A 266 17.50 21.63 -3.85
N ASN A 267 16.19 21.44 -3.99
CA ASN A 267 15.23 21.83 -2.98
C ASN A 267 15.35 20.85 -1.82
N GLU A 268 16.12 21.25 -0.82
CA GLU A 268 16.38 20.50 0.40
C GLU A 268 15.07 20.27 1.14
N SER A 269 14.20 21.27 1.19
CA SER A 269 12.97 21.26 1.98
C SER A 269 11.70 20.84 1.24
N ASP A 270 11.81 20.20 0.07
CA ASP A 270 10.66 19.87 -0.78
C ASP A 270 9.66 18.97 -0.05
N GLY A 271 8.54 19.56 0.34
CA GLY A 271 7.42 18.88 0.97
C GLY A 271 7.55 18.63 2.47
N TYR A 272 8.51 19.24 3.17
CA TYR A 272 8.56 19.19 4.63
C TYR A 272 8.69 20.56 5.31
N GLY A 273 8.27 20.61 6.56
CA GLY A 273 8.36 21.74 7.47
C GLY A 273 8.56 21.27 8.92
N LEU A 274 8.42 22.17 9.88
CA LEU A 274 8.77 21.93 11.29
C LEU A 274 7.58 22.12 12.22
N ILE A 275 7.53 21.34 13.29
CA ILE A 275 6.56 21.47 14.38
C ILE A 275 7.29 21.49 15.72
N LEU A 276 6.88 22.38 16.62
CA LEU A 276 7.47 22.44 17.96
C LEU A 276 7.22 21.15 18.76
N PRO A 277 8.15 20.73 19.61
CA PRO A 277 7.98 19.57 20.49
C PRO A 277 6.69 19.63 21.33
N SER A 278 6.35 20.80 21.86
CA SER A 278 5.14 21.01 22.68
C SER A 278 3.83 20.77 21.90
N LEU A 279 3.76 21.25 20.66
CA LEU A 279 2.60 21.02 19.79
C LEU A 279 2.55 19.58 19.28
N SER A 280 3.72 19.00 18.96
CA SER A 280 3.86 17.59 18.57
C SER A 280 3.29 16.67 19.64
N GLU A 281 3.63 16.90 20.92
CA GLU A 281 3.08 16.14 22.04
C GLU A 281 1.54 16.30 22.17
N LYS A 282 1.03 17.53 21.99
CA LYS A 282 -0.41 17.81 22.02
C LYS A 282 -1.15 17.08 20.90
N TRP A 283 -0.62 17.10 19.68
CA TRP A 283 -1.18 16.37 18.55
C TRP A 283 -1.12 14.86 18.74
N ALA A 284 -0.01 14.33 19.27
CA ALA A 284 0.13 12.92 19.60
C ALA A 284 -0.95 12.45 20.59
N LYS A 285 -1.13 13.17 21.70
CA LYS A 285 -2.19 12.91 22.69
C LYS A 285 -3.57 12.92 22.06
N GLN A 286 -3.88 13.91 21.21
CA GLN A 286 -5.17 13.98 20.50
C GLN A 286 -5.38 12.79 19.57
N LEU A 287 -4.32 12.28 18.94
CA LEU A 287 -4.38 11.13 18.03
C LEU A 287 -4.35 9.78 18.77
N GLY A 288 -4.26 9.78 20.11
CA GLY A 288 -4.23 8.59 20.95
C GLY A 288 -2.84 7.96 21.11
N GLU A 289 -1.79 8.70 20.75
CA GLU A 289 -0.39 8.28 20.90
C GLU A 289 0.18 8.73 22.26
N ASN A 290 1.09 7.93 22.81
CA ASN A 290 1.70 8.12 24.13
C ASN A 290 3.20 8.46 24.07
N TYR A 291 3.70 8.85 22.90
CA TYR A 291 5.08 9.27 22.64
C TYR A 291 5.07 10.55 21.80
N ILE A 292 6.21 11.23 21.68
CA ILE A 292 6.40 12.37 20.78
C ILE A 292 6.87 11.83 19.41
N PRO A 293 6.04 11.91 18.34
CA PRO A 293 6.42 11.40 17.03
C PRO A 293 7.53 12.21 16.39
N SER A 294 8.36 11.57 15.57
CA SER A 294 9.35 12.26 14.72
C SER A 294 8.69 13.17 13.69
N GLY A 295 7.49 12.84 13.21
CA GLY A 295 6.73 13.75 12.37
C GLY A 295 5.32 13.31 12.01
N PHE A 296 4.61 14.24 11.37
CA PHE A 296 3.21 14.11 10.96
C PHE A 296 3.05 14.44 9.48
N CYS A 297 2.42 13.55 8.71
CA CYS A 297 1.99 13.87 7.35
C CYS A 297 0.66 14.62 7.44
N ILE A 298 0.68 15.90 7.07
CA ILE A 298 -0.45 16.81 7.27
C ILE A 298 -1.22 17.11 5.98
N ARG A 299 -2.48 17.53 6.16
CA ARG A 299 -3.34 18.13 5.14
C ARG A 299 -3.99 19.38 5.70
N ASN A 300 -4.08 20.40 4.87
CA ASN A 300 -4.96 21.56 5.04
C ASN A 300 -5.34 22.08 3.63
N ALA A 301 -6.07 23.20 3.51
CA ALA A 301 -6.38 23.81 2.22
C ALA A 301 -5.09 24.05 1.42
N PHE A 302 -4.91 23.30 0.33
CA PHE A 302 -3.72 23.32 -0.53
C PHE A 302 -2.37 23.05 0.18
N ALA A 303 -2.37 22.72 1.47
CA ALA A 303 -1.16 22.38 2.23
C ALA A 303 -1.02 20.86 2.35
N LYS A 304 0.14 20.33 1.93
CA LYS A 304 0.51 18.90 2.03
C LYS A 304 2.01 18.78 2.29
N GLY A 305 2.36 17.94 3.25
CA GLY A 305 3.75 17.55 3.49
C GLY A 305 3.95 16.85 4.82
N MET A 306 5.22 16.67 5.20
CA MET A 306 5.62 16.24 6.54
C MET A 306 5.94 17.44 7.43
N LEU A 307 5.49 17.41 8.68
CA LEU A 307 6.04 18.25 9.74
C LEU A 307 6.94 17.39 10.61
N PHE A 308 8.22 17.75 10.73
CA PHE A 308 9.16 17.06 11.62
C PHE A 308 9.30 17.80 12.95
N THR A 309 9.34 17.03 14.03
CA THR A 309 9.46 17.59 15.38
C THR A 309 10.88 18.12 15.59
N PHE A 310 11.02 19.43 15.67
CA PHE A 310 12.30 20.11 15.79
C PHE A 310 12.14 21.40 16.60
N ASP A 311 13.10 21.67 17.49
CA ASP A 311 13.06 22.83 18.38
C ASP A 311 13.67 24.06 17.72
N PHE A 312 12.92 24.64 16.79
CA PHE A 312 13.36 25.85 16.08
C PHE A 312 13.35 27.11 16.97
N HIS A 313 12.71 27.08 18.15
CA HIS A 313 12.84 28.13 19.16
C HIS A 313 14.22 28.08 19.81
N ALA A 314 14.69 26.89 20.21
CA ALA A 314 16.05 26.70 20.69
C ALA A 314 17.09 27.09 19.63
N PHE A 315 16.82 26.81 18.34
CA PHE A 315 17.69 27.27 17.26
C PHE A 315 17.77 28.80 17.19
N ALA A 316 16.63 29.48 17.27
CA ALA A 316 16.55 30.93 17.25
C ALA A 316 17.39 31.57 18.38
N GLU A 317 17.33 30.97 19.58
CA GLU A 317 18.04 31.44 20.76
C GLU A 317 19.54 31.10 20.77
N GLN A 318 19.90 29.86 20.43
CA GLN A 318 21.25 29.32 20.65
C GLN A 318 22.17 29.45 19.42
N ILE A 319 21.60 29.54 18.22
CA ILE A 319 22.36 29.53 16.96
C ILE A 319 22.17 30.83 16.19
N ALA A 320 20.92 31.23 15.95
CA ALA A 320 20.64 32.44 15.16
C ALA A 320 20.82 33.73 15.96
N GLU A 321 20.67 33.66 17.29
CA GLU A 321 20.62 34.82 18.20
C GLU A 321 19.67 35.93 17.69
N ASN A 322 18.59 35.51 17.02
CA ASN A 322 17.61 36.37 16.37
C ASN A 322 16.25 35.68 16.39
N TYR A 323 15.18 36.46 16.54
CA TYR A 323 13.80 35.97 16.57
C TYR A 323 12.98 36.39 15.37
N ILE A 324 13.51 37.24 14.48
CA ILE A 324 12.79 37.77 13.33
C ILE A 324 13.18 37.02 12.07
N VAL A 325 12.18 36.45 11.40
CA VAL A 325 12.29 35.75 10.11
C VAL A 325 11.31 36.36 9.10
N LYS A 326 11.56 36.17 7.80
CA LYS A 326 10.62 36.60 6.75
C LYS A 326 9.75 35.44 6.29
N ASP A 327 8.45 35.69 6.18
CA ASP A 327 7.54 34.74 5.52
C ASP A 327 7.74 34.76 3.99
N VAL A 328 7.10 33.81 3.29
CA VAL A 328 7.18 33.66 1.82
C VAL A 328 6.66 34.89 1.06
N TRP A 329 5.84 35.74 1.70
CA TRP A 329 5.36 37.00 1.15
C TRP A 329 6.26 38.20 1.49
N GLY A 330 7.35 37.98 2.25
CA GLY A 330 8.33 38.98 2.62
C GLY A 330 8.05 39.76 3.90
N HIS A 331 7.00 39.41 4.65
CA HIS A 331 6.69 40.07 5.93
C HIS A 331 7.54 39.51 7.07
N GLU A 332 7.99 40.38 7.97
CA GLU A 332 8.74 39.99 9.16
C GLU A 332 7.83 39.39 10.22
N ARG A 333 8.29 38.29 10.84
CA ARG A 333 7.55 37.47 11.80
C ARG A 333 8.44 37.12 12.98
N ASP A 334 7.89 37.22 14.19
CA ASP A 334 8.54 36.74 15.40
C ASP A 334 8.34 35.22 15.54
N ILE A 335 9.42 34.46 15.38
CA ILE A 335 9.41 33.00 15.41
C ILE A 335 8.90 32.43 16.74
N ARG A 336 9.02 33.18 17.85
CA ARG A 336 8.56 32.75 19.18
C ARG A 336 7.06 32.60 19.27
N GLN A 337 6.31 33.26 18.37
CA GLN A 337 4.86 33.16 18.27
C GLN A 337 4.41 32.01 17.36
N VAL A 338 5.34 31.28 16.75
CA VAL A 338 5.07 30.23 15.76
C VAL A 338 5.21 28.85 16.38
N GLU A 339 4.27 27.95 16.11
CA GLU A 339 4.35 26.53 16.51
C GLU A 339 4.57 25.59 15.31
N ILE A 340 4.25 26.05 14.10
CA ILE A 340 4.44 25.32 12.84
C ILE A 340 5.13 26.21 11.80
N VAL A 341 6.19 25.69 11.19
CA VAL A 341 6.81 26.25 9.99
C VAL A 341 6.44 25.37 8.80
N LEU A 342 5.79 25.95 7.79
CA LEU A 342 5.56 25.35 6.49
C LEU A 342 6.53 25.95 5.47
N THR A 343 6.85 25.20 4.43
CA THR A 343 7.64 25.69 3.30
C THR A 343 6.74 26.00 2.10
N ALA A 344 7.23 26.81 1.16
CA ALA A 344 6.51 27.19 -0.06
C ALA A 344 6.08 25.95 -0.87
N SER A 345 6.93 24.92 -0.94
CA SER A 345 6.60 23.65 -1.57
C SER A 345 5.46 22.90 -0.86
N MET A 346 5.21 23.10 0.44
CA MET A 346 4.08 22.47 1.15
C MET A 346 2.75 23.14 0.85
N LEU A 347 2.71 24.48 0.83
CA LEU A 347 1.51 25.27 0.51
C LEU A 347 1.42 25.48 -1.01
N LYS A 348 0.87 24.48 -1.71
CA LYS A 348 0.96 24.33 -3.17
C LYS A 348 0.43 25.52 -4.00
N LEU A 349 -0.44 26.35 -3.40
CA LEU A 349 -1.05 27.54 -4.02
C LEU A 349 -0.79 28.81 -3.17
N TRP A 350 0.36 28.90 -2.49
CA TRP A 350 0.70 30.06 -1.64
C TRP A 350 0.63 31.38 -2.42
N ASP A 351 1.05 31.35 -3.69
CA ASP A 351 1.06 32.48 -4.63
C ASP A 351 -0.35 32.96 -5.03
N SER A 352 -1.39 32.21 -4.63
CA SER A 352 -2.79 32.57 -4.85
C SER A 352 -3.42 33.40 -3.72
N TYR A 353 -2.61 33.80 -2.73
CA TYR A 353 -3.01 34.60 -1.58
C TYR A 353 -2.08 35.80 -1.43
N ASP A 354 -2.63 36.92 -0.94
CA ASP A 354 -1.87 38.18 -0.83
C ASP A 354 -0.86 38.17 0.33
N HIS A 355 -1.20 37.50 1.43
CA HIS A 355 -0.37 37.31 2.61
C HIS A 355 -0.92 36.14 3.47
N LEU A 356 -0.17 35.75 4.50
CA LEU A 356 -0.51 34.60 5.37
C LEU A 356 -1.90 34.73 6.02
N GLU A 357 -2.25 35.90 6.54
CA GLU A 357 -3.54 36.12 7.21
C GLU A 357 -4.70 35.95 6.24
N HIS A 358 -4.55 36.36 4.97
CA HIS A 358 -5.57 36.14 3.94
C HIS A 358 -5.81 34.62 3.74
N TYR A 359 -4.74 33.81 3.68
CA TYR A 359 -4.85 32.35 3.63
C TYR A 359 -5.56 31.77 4.88
N LEU A 360 -5.10 32.16 6.09
CA LEU A 360 -5.64 31.63 7.34
C LEU A 360 -7.10 32.05 7.59
N GLN A 361 -7.48 33.28 7.21
CA GLN A 361 -8.85 33.75 7.30
C GLN A 361 -9.78 32.96 6.39
N ASN A 362 -9.37 32.69 5.14
CA ASN A 362 -10.13 31.84 4.24
C ASN A 362 -10.29 30.42 4.80
N CYS A 363 -9.21 29.83 5.33
CA CYS A 363 -9.28 28.51 5.97
C CYS A 363 -10.31 28.50 7.11
N ARG A 364 -10.30 29.51 7.99
CA ARG A 364 -11.28 29.63 9.09
C ARG A 364 -12.70 29.80 8.59
N GLN A 365 -12.93 30.68 7.62
CA GLN A 365 -14.26 30.93 7.03
C GLN A 365 -14.84 29.71 6.31
N ASN A 366 -13.99 28.81 5.82
CA ASN A 366 -14.37 27.60 5.11
C ASN A 366 -14.28 26.34 5.99
N ASN A 367 -14.12 26.48 7.31
CA ASN A 367 -14.03 25.38 8.27
C ASN A 367 -12.88 24.39 8.01
N TYR A 368 -11.76 24.87 7.46
CA TYR A 368 -10.56 24.05 7.37
C TYR A 368 -9.88 23.92 8.73
N THR A 369 -9.46 22.70 9.02
CA THR A 369 -8.59 22.37 10.16
C THR A 369 -7.42 21.53 9.68
N PHE A 370 -6.25 21.72 10.30
CA PHE A 370 -5.13 20.82 10.07
C PHE A 370 -5.56 19.40 10.38
N SER A 371 -5.26 18.48 9.48
CA SER A 371 -5.61 17.08 9.63
C SER A 371 -4.38 16.23 9.35
N VAL A 372 -4.22 15.16 10.10
CA VAL A 372 -3.08 14.23 9.98
C VAL A 372 -3.53 12.99 9.21
N THR A 373 -2.77 12.64 8.17
CA THR A 373 -2.99 11.41 7.38
C THR A 373 -2.14 10.25 7.87
N LYS A 374 -0.98 10.54 8.47
CA LYS A 374 -0.02 9.55 8.96
C LYS A 374 0.84 10.16 10.06
N VAL A 375 1.13 9.37 11.10
CA VAL A 375 2.10 9.68 12.16
C VAL A 375 3.30 8.73 11.99
N THR A 376 4.52 9.20 12.22
CA THR A 376 5.69 8.30 12.29
C THR A 376 5.57 7.39 13.52
N PRO A 377 5.94 6.11 13.43
CA PRO A 377 5.79 5.18 14.55
C PRO A 377 6.69 5.53 15.74
N GLU A 378 6.42 4.96 16.91
CA GLU A 378 7.28 5.08 18.10
C GLU A 378 8.63 4.40 17.89
N THR A 379 8.62 3.21 17.27
CA THR A 379 9.80 2.41 16.97
C THR A 379 9.76 1.89 15.54
N LEU A 380 10.94 1.74 14.93
CA LEU A 380 11.09 1.05 13.65
C LEU A 380 11.16 -0.46 13.86
N GLU A 381 10.71 -1.22 12.86
CA GLU A 381 10.83 -2.69 12.85
C GLU A 381 12.28 -3.11 12.57
N ASP A 382 12.76 -4.20 13.18
CA ASP A 382 14.14 -4.67 12.95
C ASP A 382 14.32 -5.54 11.69
N GLU A 383 13.24 -6.09 11.16
CA GLU A 383 13.26 -6.98 9.99
C GLU A 383 12.24 -6.54 8.94
N ARG A 384 12.62 -6.57 7.67
CA ARG A 384 11.74 -6.27 6.54
C ARG A 384 11.96 -7.24 5.39
N ASN A 385 10.94 -7.36 4.54
CA ASN A 385 11.08 -8.09 3.29
C ASN A 385 11.57 -7.17 2.17
N LEU A 386 12.50 -7.69 1.38
CA LEU A 386 12.89 -7.15 0.08
C LEU A 386 11.75 -7.31 -0.95
N ASN A 387 11.99 -6.72 -2.11
CA ASN A 387 11.22 -6.89 -3.33
C ASN A 387 12.20 -7.31 -4.45
N TYR A 388 11.74 -8.06 -5.46
CA TYR A 388 12.55 -8.41 -6.63
C TYR A 388 13.19 -7.19 -7.30
N GLN A 389 12.56 -6.01 -7.28
CA GLN A 389 13.15 -4.80 -7.86
C GLN A 389 14.43 -4.34 -7.14
N PHE A 390 14.58 -4.65 -5.86
CA PHE A 390 15.78 -4.34 -5.06
C PHE A 390 16.92 -5.32 -5.30
N ILE A 391 16.60 -6.51 -5.83
CA ILE A 391 17.55 -7.62 -6.03
C ILE A 391 17.98 -7.72 -7.50
N GLN A 392 17.06 -7.58 -8.46
CA GLN A 392 17.24 -7.94 -9.86
C GLN A 392 18.38 -7.20 -10.60
N SER A 393 18.75 -6.01 -10.13
CA SER A 393 19.79 -5.17 -10.71
C SER A 393 21.17 -5.42 -10.14
N LEU A 394 21.26 -6.13 -9.01
CA LEU A 394 22.51 -6.51 -8.38
C LEU A 394 23.17 -7.64 -9.17
N ASP A 395 24.49 -7.75 -9.07
CA ASP A 395 25.25 -8.87 -9.61
C ASP A 395 25.60 -9.84 -8.47
N LEU A 396 24.74 -10.85 -8.27
CA LEU A 396 24.87 -11.82 -7.18
C LEU A 396 25.36 -13.19 -7.68
N SER A 397 26.39 -13.72 -7.06
CA SER A 397 26.79 -15.14 -7.20
C SER A 397 25.75 -16.08 -6.60
N ASP A 398 25.81 -17.37 -6.93
CA ASP A 398 24.90 -18.36 -6.35
C ASP A 398 25.06 -18.48 -4.83
N GLU A 399 26.29 -18.38 -4.33
CA GLU A 399 26.62 -18.39 -2.90
C GLU A 399 26.00 -17.19 -2.18
N GLN A 400 26.10 -15.99 -2.79
CA GLN A 400 25.46 -14.79 -2.27
C GLN A 400 23.93 -14.89 -2.28
N ILE A 401 23.32 -15.43 -3.35
CA ILE A 401 21.87 -15.66 -3.40
C ILE A 401 21.45 -16.63 -2.29
N ARG A 402 22.16 -17.76 -2.12
CA ARG A 402 21.90 -18.72 -1.05
C ARG A 402 21.95 -18.04 0.32
N SER A 403 23.03 -17.33 0.63
CA SER A 403 23.18 -16.58 1.89
C SER A 403 22.05 -15.58 2.12
N LEU A 404 21.61 -14.87 1.07
CA LEU A 404 20.53 -13.90 1.15
C LEU A 404 19.18 -14.57 1.47
N ILE A 405 18.87 -15.73 0.88
CA ILE A 405 17.57 -16.40 1.07
C ILE A 405 17.51 -17.30 2.30
N THR A 406 18.65 -17.82 2.79
CA THR A 406 18.72 -18.78 3.90
C THR A 406 17.86 -18.37 5.11
N PRO A 407 17.93 -17.14 5.66
CA PRO A 407 17.09 -16.76 6.80
C PRO A 407 15.59 -16.91 6.55
N THR A 408 15.16 -16.70 5.31
CA THR A 408 13.75 -16.89 4.90
C THR A 408 13.42 -18.37 4.74
N LEU A 409 14.34 -19.17 4.20
CA LEU A 409 14.13 -20.62 4.07
C LEU A 409 14.04 -21.30 5.43
N ASP A 410 14.93 -20.94 6.36
CA ASP A 410 14.96 -21.48 7.71
C ASP A 410 13.69 -21.14 8.49
N GLU A 411 13.21 -19.88 8.42
CA GLU A 411 11.92 -19.47 8.99
C GLU A 411 10.75 -20.30 8.45
N ILE A 412 10.73 -20.58 7.14
CA ILE A 412 9.68 -21.40 6.54
C ILE A 412 9.80 -22.87 6.99
N ASN A 413 11.01 -23.41 7.09
CA ASN A 413 11.25 -24.77 7.59
C ASN A 413 10.78 -24.93 9.03
N ASP A 414 11.04 -23.93 9.88
CA ASP A 414 10.64 -23.92 11.29
C ASP A 414 9.12 -24.05 11.49
N ILE A 415 8.30 -23.48 10.60
CA ILE A 415 6.84 -23.45 10.73
C ILE A 415 6.12 -24.62 10.05
N LEU A 416 6.83 -25.48 9.32
CA LEU A 416 6.21 -26.63 8.66
C LEU A 416 5.81 -27.75 9.64
N GLY A 417 6.45 -27.83 10.81
CA GLY A 417 6.35 -28.96 11.75
C GLY A 417 5.09 -29.06 12.63
N LEU A 418 4.04 -28.27 12.37
CA LEU A 418 2.80 -28.26 13.18
C LEU A 418 2.97 -27.94 14.67
N ASP A 419 4.06 -27.27 15.02
CA ASP A 419 4.27 -26.75 16.37
C ASP A 419 3.29 -25.58 16.61
N PRO A 420 2.39 -25.67 17.61
CA PRO A 420 1.42 -24.63 17.88
C PRO A 420 2.08 -23.31 18.30
N TYR A 421 3.21 -23.34 18.99
CA TYR A 421 3.91 -22.15 19.48
C TYR A 421 4.72 -21.46 18.37
N LYS A 422 5.41 -22.22 17.52
CA LYS A 422 6.02 -21.64 16.30
C LYS A 422 4.95 -21.09 15.34
N SER A 423 3.79 -21.74 15.28
CA SER A 423 2.64 -21.21 14.53
C SER A 423 2.11 -19.91 15.13
N ILE A 424 2.03 -19.80 16.46
CA ILE A 424 1.67 -18.55 17.15
C ILE A 424 2.66 -17.43 16.80
N LEU A 425 3.97 -17.70 16.84
CA LEU A 425 5.02 -16.72 16.47
C LEU A 425 4.90 -16.28 15.00
N TYR A 426 4.61 -17.22 14.09
CA TYR A 426 4.39 -16.90 12.68
C TYR A 426 3.15 -16.03 12.45
N LEU A 427 2.06 -16.29 13.17
CA LEU A 427 0.79 -15.59 13.00
C LEU A 427 0.77 -14.21 13.67
N ASN A 428 1.42 -14.07 14.82
CA ASN A 428 1.33 -12.85 15.64
C ASN A 428 2.60 -11.99 15.62
N GLY A 429 3.73 -12.54 15.19
CA GLY A 429 5.05 -11.94 15.32
C GLY A 429 5.78 -12.37 16.60
N LYS A 430 6.98 -11.82 16.81
CA LYS A 430 7.87 -12.19 17.93
C LYS A 430 7.53 -11.49 19.25
N ASN A 431 6.88 -10.32 19.19
CA ASN A 431 6.58 -9.49 20.36
C ASN A 431 5.16 -9.78 20.87
N ILE A 432 4.97 -10.94 21.49
CA ILE A 432 3.70 -11.35 22.07
C ILE A 432 3.74 -11.09 23.58
N SER A 433 2.72 -10.40 24.07
CA SER A 433 2.46 -10.12 25.49
C SER A 433 0.95 -10.07 25.77
N THR A 434 0.57 -10.05 27.04
CA THR A 434 -0.80 -9.77 27.50
C THR A 434 -1.40 -8.52 26.84
N ASP A 435 -0.65 -7.41 26.80
CA ASP A 435 -1.12 -6.18 26.16
C ASP A 435 -1.40 -6.36 24.67
N THR A 436 -0.53 -7.10 23.97
CA THR A 436 -0.74 -7.38 22.53
C THR A 436 -1.92 -8.33 22.29
N PHE A 437 -2.23 -9.21 23.25
CA PHE A 437 -3.41 -10.07 23.21
C PHE A 437 -4.70 -9.23 23.25
N HIS A 438 -4.75 -8.15 24.03
CA HIS A 438 -5.94 -7.28 24.08
C HIS A 438 -6.08 -6.32 22.89
N LYS A 439 -4.97 -5.88 22.29
CA LYS A 439 -4.95 -4.84 21.23
C LYS A 439 -5.48 -5.29 19.85
N LYS A 440 -5.55 -6.61 19.56
CA LYS A 440 -5.98 -7.14 18.24
C LYS A 440 -7.37 -7.76 18.31
N GLY A 441 -8.08 -7.87 17.18
CA GLY A 441 -9.33 -8.61 17.07
C GLY A 441 -9.14 -10.12 17.31
N ASN A 442 -10.21 -10.83 17.68
CA ASN A 442 -10.11 -12.26 18.01
C ASN A 442 -10.10 -13.13 16.76
N ASP A 443 -9.15 -14.06 16.69
CA ASP A 443 -8.98 -15.01 15.59
C ASP A 443 -8.45 -16.37 16.08
N PHE A 444 -8.18 -17.29 15.14
CA PHE A 444 -7.67 -18.63 15.46
C PHE A 444 -6.26 -18.59 16.07
N SER A 445 -5.50 -17.50 15.95
CA SER A 445 -4.18 -17.38 16.56
C SER A 445 -4.27 -17.14 18.08
N LYS A 446 -5.24 -16.34 18.53
CA LYS A 446 -5.55 -16.22 19.97
C LYS A 446 -6.19 -17.48 20.51
N ALA A 447 -7.03 -18.13 19.71
CA ALA A 447 -7.60 -19.42 20.09
C ALA A 447 -6.51 -20.47 20.28
N LEU A 448 -5.42 -20.46 19.49
CA LEU A 448 -4.24 -21.33 19.70
C LEU A 448 -3.53 -21.05 21.02
N MET A 449 -3.50 -19.79 21.47
CA MET A 449 -2.95 -19.42 22.79
C MET A 449 -3.83 -19.93 23.94
N ALA A 450 -5.16 -19.95 23.75
CA ALA A 450 -6.10 -20.46 24.75
C ALA A 450 -6.19 -22.00 24.76
N GLU A 451 -6.08 -22.63 23.59
CA GLU A 451 -6.18 -24.09 23.40
C GLU A 451 -5.24 -24.55 22.27
N PRO A 452 -4.00 -24.96 22.59
CA PRO A 452 -3.02 -25.37 21.57
C PRO A 452 -3.46 -26.54 20.70
N SER A 453 -4.33 -27.43 21.19
CA SER A 453 -4.78 -28.61 20.45
C SER A 453 -5.60 -28.28 19.18
N ILE A 454 -6.10 -27.04 19.04
CA ILE A 454 -6.83 -26.62 17.84
C ILE A 454 -5.96 -26.56 16.59
N ILE A 455 -4.63 -26.66 16.73
CA ILE A 455 -3.72 -26.82 15.58
C ILE A 455 -4.07 -28.07 14.74
N HIS A 456 -4.75 -29.04 15.36
CA HIS A 456 -5.25 -30.24 14.70
C HIS A 456 -6.59 -30.05 13.95
N ASP A 457 -7.28 -28.90 14.12
CA ASP A 457 -8.45 -28.55 13.32
C ASP A 457 -8.06 -28.48 11.84
N PRO A 458 -8.62 -29.34 10.96
CA PRO A 458 -8.28 -29.35 9.54
C PRO A 458 -8.45 -28.00 8.85
N PHE A 459 -9.38 -27.15 9.30
CA PHE A 459 -9.53 -25.81 8.76
C PHE A 459 -8.37 -24.89 9.15
N ILE A 460 -8.04 -24.81 10.44
CA ILE A 460 -6.93 -23.98 10.93
C ILE A 460 -5.63 -24.44 10.30
N ARG A 461 -5.37 -25.76 10.30
CA ARG A 461 -4.21 -26.36 9.67
C ARG A 461 -4.09 -26.00 8.19
N ASN A 462 -5.16 -26.17 7.41
CA ASN A 462 -5.17 -25.79 6.00
C ASN A 462 -4.99 -24.28 5.78
N LYS A 463 -5.45 -23.44 6.72
CA LYS A 463 -5.21 -22.00 6.67
C LYS A 463 -3.74 -21.67 6.88
N ILE A 464 -3.12 -22.24 7.90
CA ILE A 464 -1.70 -22.07 8.20
C ILE A 464 -0.86 -22.56 7.01
N TYR A 465 -1.08 -23.78 6.53
CA TYR A 465 -0.38 -24.27 5.33
C TYR A 465 -0.63 -23.41 4.09
N GLY A 466 -1.84 -22.88 3.90
CA GLY A 466 -2.13 -21.94 2.82
C GLY A 466 -1.31 -20.65 2.91
N MET A 467 -1.07 -20.15 4.13
CA MET A 467 -0.21 -19.01 4.40
C MET A 467 1.26 -19.34 4.20
N ILE A 468 1.73 -20.52 4.65
CA ILE A 468 3.10 -21.01 4.42
C ILE A 468 3.37 -21.18 2.91
N ARG A 469 2.47 -21.83 2.17
CA ARG A 469 2.59 -22.00 0.72
C ARG A 469 2.63 -20.66 0.00
N LYS A 470 1.85 -19.68 0.47
CA LYS A 470 1.91 -18.32 -0.04
C LYS A 470 3.27 -17.68 0.28
N ARG A 471 3.80 -17.84 1.49
CA ARG A 471 5.14 -17.36 1.89
C ARG A 471 6.24 -17.96 1.01
N ILE A 472 6.17 -19.26 0.70
CA ILE A 472 7.08 -19.92 -0.26
C ILE A 472 6.98 -19.27 -1.65
N ASN A 473 5.76 -19.09 -2.18
CA ASN A 473 5.58 -18.44 -3.48
C ASN A 473 6.02 -16.96 -3.48
N ASP A 474 5.83 -16.25 -2.37
CA ASP A 474 6.27 -14.87 -2.20
C ASP A 474 7.83 -14.82 -2.17
N ALA A 475 8.50 -15.77 -1.51
CA ALA A 475 9.95 -15.90 -1.52
C ALA A 475 10.51 -16.16 -2.94
N LYS A 476 9.84 -17.01 -3.74
CA LYS A 476 10.18 -17.25 -5.17
C LYS A 476 10.16 -15.99 -6.04
N VAL A 477 9.43 -14.95 -5.62
CA VAL A 477 9.38 -13.65 -6.32
C VAL A 477 10.16 -12.56 -5.60
N GLY A 478 11.12 -12.92 -4.76
CA GLY A 478 12.06 -11.98 -4.12
C GLY A 478 11.54 -11.31 -2.85
N VAL A 479 10.46 -11.81 -2.24
CA VAL A 479 10.01 -11.36 -0.90
C VAL A 479 10.86 -12.06 0.16
N ILE A 480 12.11 -11.61 0.26
CA ILE A 480 13.16 -12.20 1.12
C ILE A 480 13.36 -11.32 2.35
N LYS A 481 13.43 -11.93 3.53
CA LYS A 481 13.61 -11.24 4.79
C LYS A 481 15.06 -10.81 5.00
N VAL A 482 15.27 -9.58 5.44
CA VAL A 482 16.56 -9.01 5.83
C VAL A 482 16.41 -8.18 7.12
N ALA A 483 17.49 -8.04 7.88
CA ALA A 483 17.58 -7.04 8.93
C ALA A 483 17.50 -5.65 8.30
N GLY A 484 16.52 -4.84 8.70
CA GLY A 484 16.26 -3.56 8.06
C GLY A 484 14.85 -3.04 8.28
N ASN A 485 14.65 -1.77 7.96
CA ASN A 485 13.41 -1.06 8.22
C ASN A 485 13.02 -0.14 7.05
N PHE A 486 11.74 0.21 7.01
CA PHE A 486 11.30 1.38 6.25
C PHE A 486 11.19 2.57 7.20
N SER A 487 11.89 3.65 6.89
CA SER A 487 11.81 4.92 7.61
C SER A 487 11.42 6.04 6.66
N THR A 488 10.65 7.00 7.17
CA THR A 488 10.30 8.20 6.39
C THR A 488 11.54 9.04 6.16
N ILE A 489 11.66 9.59 4.94
CA ILE A 489 12.75 10.50 4.57
C ILE A 489 12.46 11.86 5.19
N SER A 490 13.43 12.40 5.91
CA SER A 490 13.49 13.81 6.29
C SER A 490 14.61 14.48 5.52
N GLY A 491 14.46 15.78 5.24
CA GLY A 491 15.63 16.62 4.98
C GLY A 491 16.38 16.90 6.29
N ASP A 492 17.25 17.89 6.30
CA ASP A 492 17.96 18.39 7.48
C ASP A 492 17.22 19.63 8.05
N PRO A 493 16.44 19.48 9.13
CA PRO A 493 15.77 20.62 9.78
C PRO A 493 16.71 21.76 10.19
N PHE A 494 17.98 21.45 10.44
CA PHE A 494 18.98 22.45 10.77
C PHE A 494 19.27 23.35 9.55
N SER A 495 19.41 22.76 8.36
CA SER A 495 19.53 23.49 7.09
C SER A 495 18.32 24.38 6.82
N LEU A 496 17.11 23.87 7.05
CA LEU A 496 15.88 24.67 6.91
C LEU A 496 15.87 25.86 7.88
N CYS A 497 16.33 25.66 9.13
CA CYS A 497 16.46 26.75 10.09
C CYS A 497 17.50 27.79 9.66
N GLN A 498 18.68 27.38 9.20
CA GLN A 498 19.69 28.30 8.66
C GLN A 498 19.11 29.14 7.51
N SER A 499 18.43 28.48 6.57
CA SER A 499 17.79 29.14 5.43
C SER A 499 16.75 30.19 5.85
N MET A 500 15.83 29.85 6.77
CA MET A 500 14.77 30.79 7.18
C MET A 500 15.30 32.01 7.96
N PHE A 501 16.44 31.87 8.63
CA PHE A 501 17.13 32.98 9.30
C PHE A 501 18.08 33.76 8.37
N GLY A 502 18.20 33.37 7.10
CA GLY A 502 19.11 34.01 6.14
C GLY A 502 20.59 33.75 6.42
N MET A 503 20.90 32.68 7.15
CA MET A 503 22.27 32.25 7.43
C MET A 503 22.83 31.46 6.24
N GLU A 504 24.15 31.30 6.20
CA GLU A 504 24.76 30.33 5.28
C GLU A 504 24.25 28.92 5.62
N VAL A 505 23.61 28.28 4.64
CA VAL A 505 23.16 26.90 4.79
C VAL A 505 24.40 26.03 4.75
N THR A 506 24.64 25.26 5.81
CA THR A 506 25.68 24.24 5.90
C THR A 506 25.08 22.88 6.27
N GLY A 507 23.97 22.89 7.02
CA GLY A 507 23.43 21.72 7.70
C GLY A 507 24.38 21.18 8.77
N LEU A 508 23.99 20.05 9.37
CA LEU A 508 24.90 19.24 10.19
C LEU A 508 25.51 18.08 9.40
N LEU A 509 24.92 17.75 8.25
CA LEU A 509 25.30 16.60 7.43
C LEU A 509 26.03 17.05 6.15
N PRO A 510 27.35 16.82 6.01
CA PRO A 510 28.05 17.03 4.74
C PRO A 510 27.60 16.06 3.64
N ALA A 511 28.00 16.34 2.40
CA ALA A 511 27.69 15.49 1.25
C ALA A 511 28.07 14.01 1.48
N GLY A 512 27.13 13.11 1.22
CA GLY A 512 27.31 11.66 1.41
C GLY A 512 27.15 11.15 2.84
N SER A 513 26.87 12.03 3.81
CA SER A 513 26.54 11.67 5.19
C SER A 513 25.03 11.72 5.46
N PHE A 514 24.57 10.93 6.41
CA PHE A 514 23.16 10.76 6.77
C PHE A 514 23.03 10.54 8.27
N TYR A 515 21.85 10.81 8.84
CA TYR A 515 21.57 10.48 10.24
C TYR A 515 20.38 9.53 10.33
N SER A 516 20.52 8.51 11.16
CA SER A 516 19.42 7.64 11.56
C SER A 516 19.67 7.15 12.97
N LYS A 517 18.91 7.68 13.93
CA LYS A 517 19.05 7.28 15.33
C LYS A 517 18.94 5.77 15.52
N TYR A 518 17.98 5.13 14.85
CA TYR A 518 17.78 3.69 14.90
C TYR A 518 19.05 2.87 14.60
N TRP A 519 19.82 3.27 13.58
CA TRP A 519 21.05 2.58 13.18
C TRP A 519 22.26 3.03 14.00
N ASN A 520 22.32 4.31 14.35
CA ASN A 520 23.35 4.87 15.22
C ASN A 520 23.34 4.22 16.61
N ASP A 521 22.16 4.00 17.19
CA ASP A 521 21.97 3.29 18.47
C ASP A 521 22.39 1.80 18.40
N ARG A 522 22.68 1.28 17.20
CA ARG A 522 23.12 -0.10 16.93
C ARG A 522 24.56 -0.16 16.41
N ASP A 523 25.31 0.94 16.49
CA ASP A 523 26.68 1.05 16.00
C ASP A 523 26.86 0.67 14.51
N VAL A 524 25.82 0.90 13.70
CA VAL A 524 25.87 0.65 12.25
C VAL A 524 26.25 1.93 11.52
N SER A 525 27.42 1.94 10.88
CA SER A 525 27.94 3.11 10.15
C SER A 525 27.52 3.18 8.68
N GLN A 526 27.03 2.08 8.09
CA GLN A 526 26.62 2.03 6.68
C GLN A 526 25.41 1.13 6.46
N VAL A 527 24.51 1.59 5.59
CA VAL A 527 23.33 0.83 5.17
C VAL A 527 23.09 0.96 3.67
N ALA A 528 22.62 -0.12 3.06
CA ALA A 528 22.06 -0.09 1.71
C ALA A 528 20.67 0.55 1.77
N CYS A 529 20.38 1.45 0.84
CA CYS A 529 19.16 2.24 0.79
C CYS A 529 18.46 2.08 -0.56
N PHE A 530 17.16 1.80 -0.49
CA PHE A 530 16.29 1.57 -1.64
C PHE A 530 14.99 2.37 -1.49
N ARG A 531 14.49 2.97 -2.58
CA ARG A 531 13.14 3.53 -2.65
C ARG A 531 12.33 2.81 -3.73
N ALA A 532 11.12 2.39 -3.39
CA ALA A 532 10.20 1.80 -4.36
C ALA A 532 9.30 2.87 -5.02
N PRO A 533 8.93 2.70 -6.31
CA PRO A 533 9.46 1.70 -7.23
C PRO A 533 10.85 2.12 -7.76
N MET A 534 11.71 1.14 -8.02
CA MET A 534 12.99 1.36 -8.71
C MET A 534 13.12 0.47 -9.95
N THR A 535 13.96 0.90 -10.89
CA THR A 535 14.07 0.27 -12.21
C THR A 535 15.50 0.01 -12.66
N CYS A 536 16.50 0.58 -12.00
CA CYS A 536 17.89 0.42 -12.40
C CYS A 536 18.85 0.49 -11.20
N ALA A 537 20.10 0.06 -11.40
CA ALA A 537 21.10 -0.01 -10.33
C ALA A 537 21.49 1.38 -9.81
N GLU A 538 21.37 2.41 -10.65
CA GLU A 538 21.60 3.81 -10.32
C GLU A 538 20.64 4.34 -9.25
N ASN A 539 19.56 3.61 -8.94
CA ASN A 539 18.64 3.98 -7.86
C ASN A 539 19.10 3.52 -6.47
N ILE A 540 20.14 2.68 -6.37
CA ILE A 540 20.58 2.12 -5.09
C ILE A 540 21.65 3.02 -4.49
N ARG A 541 21.56 3.30 -3.19
CA ARG A 541 22.52 4.14 -2.48
C ARG A 541 23.07 3.42 -1.26
N ILE A 542 24.31 3.74 -0.89
CA ILE A 542 24.88 3.39 0.41
C ILE A 542 24.87 4.67 1.23
N LEU A 543 24.15 4.66 2.34
CA LEU A 543 24.12 5.79 3.28
C LEU A 543 25.23 5.58 4.31
N ARG A 544 26.09 6.59 4.49
CA ARG A 544 27.09 6.62 5.57
C ARG A 544 26.48 7.39 6.73
N LEU A 545 26.35 6.72 7.86
CA LEU A 545 25.66 7.23 9.02
C LEU A 545 26.66 7.92 9.95
N GLU A 546 26.35 9.16 10.32
CA GLU A 546 27.13 9.96 11.26
C GLU A 546 26.38 10.09 12.58
N ASN A 547 27.14 10.21 13.67
CA ASN A 547 26.60 10.29 15.02
C ASN A 547 27.47 11.20 15.89
N THR A 548 27.18 12.51 15.89
CA THR A 548 27.86 13.49 16.75
C THR A 548 26.98 13.94 17.92
N PRO A 549 27.56 14.45 19.02
CA PRO A 549 26.78 15.02 20.13
C PRO A 549 25.83 16.14 19.68
N GLU A 550 26.25 16.97 18.74
CA GLU A 550 25.44 18.05 18.17
C GLU A 550 24.23 17.51 17.38
N MET A 551 24.44 16.51 16.52
CA MET A 551 23.34 15.83 15.80
C MET A 551 22.36 15.20 16.79
N ASN A 552 22.85 14.56 17.85
CA ASN A 552 21.99 13.97 18.87
C ASN A 552 21.16 15.00 19.64
N TYR A 553 21.71 16.19 19.87
CA TYR A 553 20.98 17.28 20.50
C TYR A 553 19.87 17.83 19.59
N TRP A 554 20.20 18.18 18.34
CA TRP A 554 19.25 18.79 17.41
C TRP A 554 18.21 17.80 16.87
N TYR A 555 18.59 16.55 16.67
CA TYR A 555 17.71 15.51 16.13
C TYR A 555 17.08 14.60 17.21
N LYS A 556 17.11 15.01 18.50
CA LYS A 556 16.63 14.20 19.64
C LYS A 556 15.17 13.71 19.55
N TYR A 557 14.33 14.33 18.72
CA TYR A 557 12.94 13.92 18.48
C TYR A 557 12.77 13.10 17.18
N MET A 558 13.81 12.96 16.36
CA MET A 558 13.80 12.36 15.03
C MET A 558 14.24 10.88 15.06
N ASN A 559 13.66 10.12 15.98
CA ASN A 559 14.07 8.76 16.32
C ASN A 559 13.81 7.73 15.21
N THR A 560 12.77 7.92 14.39
CA THR A 560 12.28 6.89 13.44
C THR A 560 12.29 7.34 11.98
N VAL A 561 13.16 8.29 11.64
CA VAL A 561 13.32 8.82 10.28
C VAL A 561 14.76 8.63 9.81
N THR A 562 14.98 8.74 8.49
CA THR A 562 16.32 8.89 7.93
C THR A 562 16.48 10.32 7.43
N ILE A 563 17.44 11.04 7.99
CA ILE A 563 17.72 12.44 7.68
C ILE A 563 18.74 12.49 6.55
N PHE A 564 18.38 13.14 5.45
CA PHE A 564 19.22 13.33 4.29
C PHE A 564 20.00 14.63 4.40
N ASN A 565 21.25 14.62 3.91
CA ASN A 565 22.03 15.85 3.76
C ASN A 565 21.48 16.76 2.65
N SER A 566 21.94 18.00 2.68
CA SER A 566 21.56 19.06 1.73
C SER A 566 22.51 19.18 0.52
N TRP A 567 23.45 18.26 0.32
CA TRP A 567 24.63 18.49 -0.53
C TRP A 567 24.95 17.36 -1.52
N ASP A 568 24.02 16.45 -1.79
CA ASP A 568 24.24 15.35 -2.73
C ASP A 568 23.03 14.93 -3.58
N THR A 569 23.28 13.98 -4.51
CA THR A 569 22.29 13.52 -5.49
C THR A 569 21.45 12.32 -5.02
N THR A 570 21.41 12.02 -3.71
CA THR A 570 20.70 10.85 -3.18
C THR A 570 19.19 10.91 -3.45
N ALA A 571 18.56 12.08 -3.26
CA ALA A 571 17.14 12.27 -3.60
C ALA A 571 16.87 12.03 -5.09
N HIS A 572 17.74 12.55 -5.98
CA HIS A 572 17.66 12.35 -7.43
C HIS A 572 17.78 10.87 -7.81
N ALA A 573 18.77 10.19 -7.23
CA ALA A 573 19.02 8.78 -7.44
C ALA A 573 17.84 7.89 -7.05
N LEU A 574 17.20 8.20 -5.92
CA LEU A 574 16.02 7.51 -5.43
C LEU A 574 14.77 7.95 -6.23
N ASN A 575 14.88 8.07 -7.56
CA ASN A 575 13.79 8.46 -8.45
C ASN A 575 13.14 9.82 -8.13
N GLY A 576 13.94 10.81 -7.73
CA GLY A 576 13.42 12.13 -7.34
C GLY A 576 12.56 12.06 -6.08
N ALA A 577 13.09 11.44 -5.02
CA ALA A 577 12.41 11.40 -3.73
C ALA A 577 12.20 12.82 -3.18
N ASP A 578 11.00 13.09 -2.67
CA ASP A 578 10.70 14.30 -1.89
C ASP A 578 10.61 13.95 -0.40
N LYS A 579 10.23 14.92 0.44
CA LYS A 579 10.10 14.73 1.90
C LYS A 579 8.66 14.91 2.35
N ASP A 580 7.69 14.62 1.46
CA ASP A 580 6.26 14.83 1.72
C ASP A 580 5.53 13.60 2.31
N GLY A 581 6.30 12.55 2.59
CA GLY A 581 5.86 11.27 3.17
C GLY A 581 6.57 10.05 2.58
N ASP A 582 7.49 10.26 1.63
CA ASP A 582 8.35 9.23 1.06
C ASP A 582 9.14 8.47 2.14
N ALA A 583 9.44 7.21 1.85
CA ALA A 583 10.14 6.32 2.76
C ALA A 583 11.17 5.46 2.01
N VAL A 584 12.27 5.14 2.69
CA VAL A 584 13.34 4.29 2.18
C VAL A 584 13.41 3.00 2.98
N LEU A 585 13.68 1.90 2.29
CA LEU A 585 14.15 0.67 2.93
C LEU A 585 15.65 0.83 3.18
N THR A 586 16.06 0.70 4.44
CA THR A 586 17.48 0.63 4.82
C THR A 586 17.80 -0.72 5.42
N THR A 587 18.99 -1.25 5.12
CA THR A 587 19.45 -2.56 5.61
C THR A 587 20.98 -2.58 5.72
N ASN A 588 21.48 -3.20 6.79
CA ASN A 588 22.90 -3.48 6.98
C ASN A 588 23.31 -4.86 6.44
N ASN A 589 22.46 -5.51 5.62
CA ASN A 589 22.76 -6.83 5.08
C ASN A 589 24.04 -6.80 4.22
N LYS A 590 25.03 -7.58 4.65
CA LYS A 590 26.36 -7.62 4.04
C LYS A 590 26.35 -8.03 2.57
N VAL A 591 25.55 -9.03 2.19
CA VAL A 591 25.45 -9.48 0.79
C VAL A 591 24.99 -8.33 -0.10
N LEU A 592 23.99 -7.56 0.33
CA LEU A 592 23.51 -6.41 -0.44
C LEU A 592 24.56 -5.29 -0.49
N LEU A 593 25.14 -4.92 0.65
CA LEU A 593 26.15 -3.86 0.72
C LEU A 593 27.37 -4.14 -0.17
N ASP A 594 27.88 -5.37 -0.14
CA ASP A 594 29.06 -5.77 -0.90
C ASP A 594 28.79 -5.86 -2.42
N SER A 595 27.52 -5.99 -2.83
CA SER A 595 27.11 -6.13 -4.23
C SER A 595 26.64 -4.83 -4.89
N ILE A 596 26.59 -3.71 -4.15
CA ILE A 596 26.14 -2.42 -4.70
C ILE A 596 27.30 -1.72 -5.42
N GLU A 597 27.08 -1.42 -6.70
CA GLU A 597 27.95 -0.56 -7.48
C GLU A 597 27.60 0.92 -7.24
N LYS A 598 28.61 1.76 -6.95
CA LYS A 598 28.42 3.20 -6.78
C LYS A 598 28.30 3.88 -8.14
N LEU A 599 27.06 4.09 -8.58
CA LEU A 599 26.75 4.70 -9.88
C LEU A 599 26.23 6.15 -9.75
N PRO A 600 26.54 7.02 -10.72
CA PRO A 600 25.98 8.37 -10.79
C PRO A 600 24.45 8.38 -10.76
N ALA A 601 23.85 9.47 -10.27
CA ALA A 601 22.40 9.63 -10.32
C ALA A 601 21.94 9.85 -11.76
N ILE A 602 20.76 9.32 -12.10
CA ILE A 602 20.08 9.62 -13.35
C ILE A 602 19.19 10.85 -13.16
N VAL A 603 19.39 11.87 -13.98
CA VAL A 603 18.56 13.08 -14.05
C VAL A 603 17.75 13.03 -15.34
N CYS A 604 16.43 12.92 -15.22
CA CYS A 604 15.52 12.86 -16.36
C CYS A 604 14.93 14.25 -16.64
N VAL A 605 15.04 14.72 -17.88
CA VAL A 605 14.48 16.01 -18.29
C VAL A 605 12.96 15.90 -18.41
N GLN A 606 12.22 16.52 -17.48
CA GLN A 606 10.76 16.50 -17.49
C GLN A 606 10.16 17.68 -18.27
N LYS A 607 9.12 17.40 -19.06
CA LYS A 607 8.33 18.43 -19.76
C LYS A 607 7.03 18.70 -19.05
N ILE A 608 6.95 19.86 -18.39
CA ILE A 608 5.75 20.36 -17.74
C ILE A 608 4.81 20.94 -18.80
N ALA A 609 3.53 20.58 -18.74
CA ALA A 609 2.50 21.19 -19.59
C ALA A 609 2.36 22.70 -19.32
N GLU A 610 1.84 23.43 -20.30
CA GLU A 610 1.66 24.89 -20.18
C GLU A 610 0.65 25.25 -19.09
N LYS A 611 0.94 26.34 -18.38
CA LYS A 611 0.01 26.95 -17.42
C LYS A 611 -1.06 27.75 -18.19
N LYS A 612 -2.32 27.65 -17.76
CA LYS A 612 -3.44 28.46 -18.28
C LYS A 612 -4.45 28.73 -17.17
N ILE A 613 -5.33 29.71 -17.38
CA ILE A 613 -6.50 29.88 -16.52
C ILE A 613 -7.38 28.65 -16.72
N VAL A 614 -7.50 27.83 -15.67
CA VAL A 614 -8.07 26.48 -15.78
C VAL A 614 -9.59 26.53 -15.82
N THR A 615 -10.17 25.98 -16.88
CA THR A 615 -11.62 25.78 -17.01
C THR A 615 -12.04 24.35 -16.65
N GLU A 616 -13.36 24.12 -16.54
CA GLU A 616 -13.91 22.77 -16.30
C GLU A 616 -13.61 21.81 -17.47
N GLU A 617 -13.63 22.30 -18.71
CA GLU A 617 -13.30 21.50 -19.91
C GLU A 617 -11.84 21.03 -19.88
N ASP A 618 -10.93 21.90 -19.45
CA ASP A 618 -9.51 21.58 -19.29
C ASP A 618 -9.30 20.46 -18.27
N THR A 619 -10.05 20.51 -17.17
CA THR A 619 -9.98 19.53 -16.10
C THR A 619 -10.56 18.18 -16.52
N ILE A 620 -11.68 18.19 -17.25
CA ILE A 620 -12.25 16.99 -17.86
C ILE A 620 -11.24 16.35 -18.82
N GLN A 621 -10.57 17.14 -19.66
CA GLN A 621 -9.55 16.62 -20.58
C GLN A 621 -8.32 16.09 -19.85
N ALA A 622 -7.86 16.77 -18.79
CA ALA A 622 -6.77 16.29 -17.94
C ALA A 622 -7.08 14.92 -17.30
N ASN A 623 -8.32 14.72 -16.85
CA ASN A 623 -8.77 13.44 -16.30
C ASN A 623 -8.75 12.34 -17.36
N LYS A 624 -9.25 12.60 -18.58
CA LYS A 624 -9.18 11.63 -19.70
C LYS A 624 -7.75 11.24 -20.04
N ASN A 625 -6.85 12.21 -20.09
CA ASN A 625 -5.43 11.97 -20.39
C ASN A 625 -4.77 11.10 -19.31
N SER A 626 -5.27 11.16 -18.07
CA SER A 626 -4.76 10.46 -16.90
C SER A 626 -5.38 9.07 -16.68
N PHE A 627 -6.40 8.68 -17.45
CA PHE A 627 -7.05 7.38 -17.29
C PHE A 627 -6.12 6.23 -17.69
N GLY A 628 -6.00 5.24 -16.81
CA GLY A 628 -5.18 4.03 -17.00
C GLY A 628 -3.87 4.03 -16.19
N ASP A 629 -3.22 2.86 -16.14
CA ASP A 629 -1.94 2.65 -15.44
C ASP A 629 -0.85 2.17 -16.43
N GLU A 630 0.06 3.08 -16.76
CA GLU A 630 1.23 2.79 -17.61
C GLU A 630 2.47 2.38 -16.79
N ILE A 631 2.51 2.71 -15.49
CA ILE A 631 3.70 2.51 -14.62
C ILE A 631 4.02 1.01 -14.51
N GLY A 632 2.99 0.20 -14.25
CA GLY A 632 3.13 -1.25 -14.15
C GLY A 632 3.59 -1.91 -15.45
N LYS A 633 3.24 -1.36 -16.62
CA LYS A 633 3.67 -1.90 -17.92
C LYS A 633 5.14 -1.59 -18.18
N VAL A 634 5.56 -0.35 -17.91
CA VAL A 634 6.95 0.11 -18.07
C VAL A 634 7.88 -0.72 -17.19
N THR A 635 7.60 -0.82 -15.89
CA THR A 635 8.42 -1.57 -14.92
C THR A 635 8.55 -3.05 -15.26
N ASN A 636 7.48 -3.67 -15.78
CA ASN A 636 7.53 -5.06 -16.22
C ASN A 636 8.40 -5.29 -17.44
N ARG A 637 8.33 -4.40 -18.43
CA ARG A 637 9.19 -4.47 -19.62
C ARG A 637 10.65 -4.31 -19.23
N ILE A 638 10.95 -3.41 -18.29
CA ILE A 638 12.30 -3.25 -17.74
C ILE A 638 12.77 -4.53 -17.04
N THR A 639 11.89 -5.18 -16.26
CA THR A 639 12.20 -6.47 -15.62
C THR A 639 12.51 -7.56 -16.65
N SER A 640 11.74 -7.63 -17.74
CA SER A 640 12.06 -8.51 -18.88
C SER A 640 13.40 -8.16 -19.54
N MET A 641 13.77 -6.89 -19.63
CA MET A 641 15.08 -6.46 -20.17
C MET A 641 16.24 -6.94 -19.29
N PHE A 642 16.11 -6.92 -17.95
CA PHE A 642 17.11 -7.52 -17.06
C PHE A 642 17.29 -9.01 -17.35
N ASP A 643 16.19 -9.73 -17.57
CA ASP A 643 16.24 -11.16 -17.87
C ASP A 643 16.93 -11.47 -19.21
N VAL A 644 16.63 -10.69 -20.24
CA VAL A 644 17.30 -10.81 -21.55
C VAL A 644 18.77 -10.41 -21.46
N ARG A 645 19.09 -9.37 -20.68
CA ARG A 645 20.46 -8.88 -20.49
C ARG A 645 21.37 -9.95 -19.87
N ALA A 646 20.84 -10.80 -18.99
CA ALA A 646 21.57 -11.90 -18.37
C ALA A 646 22.09 -12.96 -19.35
N LYS A 647 21.63 -12.97 -20.62
CA LYS A 647 22.10 -13.89 -21.66
C LYS A 647 23.41 -13.46 -22.33
N PHE A 648 23.89 -12.24 -22.05
CA PHE A 648 24.98 -11.63 -22.79
C PHE A 648 26.15 -11.24 -21.88
N PRO A 649 27.41 -11.37 -22.34
CA PRO A 649 28.58 -10.84 -21.64
C PRO A 649 28.50 -9.32 -21.40
N LYS A 650 29.04 -8.82 -20.28
CA LYS A 650 28.95 -7.39 -19.90
C LYS A 650 29.56 -6.44 -20.94
N ASP A 651 30.59 -6.89 -21.64
CA ASP A 651 31.32 -6.17 -22.68
C ASP A 651 30.67 -6.27 -24.08
N SER A 652 29.56 -7.00 -24.21
CA SER A 652 28.86 -7.16 -25.49
C SER A 652 28.06 -5.91 -25.88
N LYS A 653 27.80 -5.74 -27.19
CA LYS A 653 26.94 -4.65 -27.70
C LYS A 653 25.51 -4.79 -27.20
N GLU A 654 25.00 -6.01 -27.08
CA GLU A 654 23.69 -6.37 -26.57
C GLU A 654 23.52 -5.92 -25.13
N TYR A 655 24.48 -6.24 -24.27
CA TYR A 655 24.45 -5.87 -22.85
C TYR A 655 24.44 -4.35 -22.65
N ARG A 656 25.33 -3.63 -23.37
CA ARG A 656 25.35 -2.15 -23.33
C ARG A 656 24.05 -1.54 -23.82
N THR A 657 23.47 -2.07 -24.89
CA THR A 657 22.21 -1.56 -25.45
C THR A 657 21.03 -1.80 -24.51
N LEU A 658 20.95 -2.97 -23.87
CA LEU A 658 19.93 -3.26 -22.87
C LEU A 658 20.09 -2.39 -21.62
N THR A 659 21.32 -2.15 -21.18
CA THR A 659 21.61 -1.24 -20.05
C THR A 659 21.11 0.19 -20.35
N TYR A 660 21.41 0.71 -21.55
CA TYR A 660 20.84 1.98 -22.01
C TYR A 660 19.31 1.99 -22.00
N ARG A 661 18.65 0.92 -22.48
CA ARG A 661 17.17 0.81 -22.47
C ARG A 661 16.59 0.76 -21.06
N ILE A 662 17.26 0.07 -20.14
CA ILE A 662 16.89 -0.01 -18.72
C ILE A 662 16.99 1.38 -18.07
N GLN A 663 18.09 2.11 -18.29
CA GLN A 663 18.27 3.48 -17.81
C GLN A 663 17.20 4.43 -18.38
N CYS A 664 16.92 4.36 -19.68
CA CYS A 664 15.80 5.07 -20.31
C CYS A 664 14.43 4.66 -19.74
N GLY A 665 14.31 3.42 -19.25
CA GLY A 665 13.15 2.92 -18.54
C GLY A 665 12.77 3.76 -17.32
N GLN A 666 13.75 4.31 -16.59
CA GLN A 666 13.50 5.23 -15.48
C GLN A 666 12.77 6.49 -15.96
N ASN A 667 13.19 7.11 -17.06
CA ASN A 667 12.52 8.29 -17.63
C ASN A 667 11.05 7.98 -17.97
N TYR A 668 10.78 6.85 -18.64
CA TYR A 668 9.41 6.43 -18.94
C TYR A 668 8.58 6.17 -17.66
N GLN A 669 9.21 5.64 -16.61
CA GLN A 669 8.55 5.41 -15.33
C GLN A 669 8.18 6.74 -14.65
N GLN A 670 9.13 7.67 -14.54
CA GLN A 670 8.91 8.98 -13.92
C GLN A 670 7.84 9.78 -14.66
N ASN A 671 7.92 9.85 -15.99
CA ASN A 671 6.92 10.54 -16.80
C ASN A 671 5.51 9.92 -16.65
N ALA A 672 5.41 8.60 -16.50
CA ALA A 672 4.13 7.94 -16.23
C ALA A 672 3.59 8.22 -14.80
N ILE A 673 4.47 8.37 -13.80
CA ILE A 673 4.10 8.73 -12.42
C ILE A 673 3.52 10.14 -12.38
N ASP A 674 4.20 11.08 -13.02
CA ASP A 674 3.87 12.51 -12.96
C ASP A 674 2.92 12.98 -14.08
N LYS A 675 2.43 12.05 -14.92
CA LYS A 675 1.38 12.33 -15.92
C LYS A 675 0.15 12.99 -15.30
N THR A 676 -0.26 12.50 -14.12
CA THR A 676 -1.36 13.07 -13.33
C THR A 676 -1.04 14.44 -12.72
N LYS A 677 0.23 14.86 -12.76
CA LYS A 677 0.72 16.19 -12.36
C LYS A 677 1.07 17.04 -13.59
N GLY A 678 0.57 16.67 -14.77
CA GLY A 678 0.71 17.44 -16.00
C GLY A 678 2.08 17.32 -16.67
N ILE A 679 2.80 16.22 -16.46
CA ILE A 679 4.00 15.89 -17.24
C ILE A 679 3.60 15.21 -18.56
N ASN A 680 4.22 15.64 -19.66
CA ASN A 680 4.03 15.01 -20.96
C ASN A 680 4.76 13.67 -21.02
N SER A 681 4.00 12.57 -21.10
CA SER A 681 4.55 11.21 -21.14
C SER A 681 4.52 10.64 -22.56
N LYS A 682 5.66 10.17 -23.05
CA LYS A 682 5.78 9.35 -24.26
C LYS A 682 5.67 7.86 -23.92
N ASP A 683 5.16 7.07 -24.86
CA ASP A 683 5.15 5.60 -24.71
C ASP A 683 6.55 5.01 -24.91
N MET A 684 6.84 3.93 -24.20
CA MET A 684 8.04 3.13 -24.43
C MET A 684 8.03 2.54 -25.85
N PRO A 685 9.16 2.55 -26.60
CA PRO A 685 9.19 2.09 -27.98
C PRO A 685 8.78 0.62 -28.13
N LYS A 686 7.83 0.37 -29.04
CA LYS A 686 7.28 -0.98 -29.25
C LYS A 686 8.34 -1.98 -29.71
N GLU A 687 9.28 -1.55 -30.55
CA GLU A 687 10.38 -2.39 -31.05
C GLU A 687 11.32 -2.94 -29.95
N TRP A 688 11.16 -2.52 -28.69
CA TRP A 688 11.93 -3.08 -27.57
C TRP A 688 11.29 -4.32 -26.94
N TYR A 689 9.99 -4.55 -27.15
CA TYR A 689 9.23 -5.60 -26.47
C TYR A 689 8.15 -6.28 -27.33
N ASP A 690 7.86 -5.75 -28.53
CA ASP A 690 6.88 -6.30 -29.47
C ASP A 690 7.60 -6.85 -30.71
N ARG A 691 7.38 -8.13 -31.00
CA ARG A 691 8.09 -8.84 -32.06
C ARG A 691 7.80 -8.30 -33.45
N HIS A 692 6.55 -7.90 -33.74
CA HIS A 692 6.19 -7.35 -35.04
C HIS A 692 6.82 -5.97 -35.26
N ALA A 693 6.81 -5.12 -34.23
CA ALA A 693 7.48 -3.83 -34.29
C ALA A 693 9.00 -3.96 -34.40
N ALA A 694 9.61 -4.95 -33.72
CA ALA A 694 11.03 -5.25 -33.85
C ALA A 694 11.40 -5.74 -35.25
N ASP A 695 10.61 -6.65 -35.83
CA ASP A 695 10.84 -7.20 -37.16
C ASP A 695 10.73 -6.12 -38.26
N ALA A 696 9.80 -5.17 -38.10
CA ALA A 696 9.62 -4.03 -39.00
C ALA A 696 10.59 -2.85 -38.76
N SER A 697 11.48 -2.94 -37.77
CA SER A 697 12.38 -1.85 -37.41
C SER A 697 13.62 -1.80 -38.31
N LYS A 698 14.25 -0.62 -38.42
CA LYS A 698 15.51 -0.45 -39.17
C LYS A 698 16.65 -1.30 -38.61
N ASP A 699 16.72 -1.43 -37.29
CA ASP A 699 17.73 -2.24 -36.58
C ASP A 699 17.20 -3.64 -36.25
N ARG A 700 16.53 -4.28 -37.22
CA ARG A 700 15.82 -5.56 -37.07
C ARG A 700 16.62 -6.63 -36.32
N GLU A 701 17.83 -6.91 -36.79
CA GLU A 701 18.67 -7.99 -36.24
C GLU A 701 18.97 -7.78 -34.76
N MET A 702 19.39 -6.56 -34.40
CA MET A 702 19.65 -6.20 -33.01
C MET A 702 18.38 -6.27 -32.17
N ASN A 703 17.28 -5.67 -32.66
CA ASN A 703 16.02 -5.61 -31.90
C ASN A 703 15.42 -6.99 -31.63
N LEU A 704 15.51 -7.92 -32.58
CA LEU A 704 15.08 -9.31 -32.37
C LEU A 704 16.01 -10.05 -31.40
N ARG A 705 17.33 -9.80 -31.46
CA ARG A 705 18.32 -10.45 -30.58
C ARG A 705 18.17 -10.06 -29.11
N ILE A 706 17.82 -8.81 -28.82
CA ILE A 706 17.63 -8.28 -27.46
C ILE A 706 16.16 -7.99 -27.11
N LEU A 707 15.22 -8.67 -27.77
CA LEU A 707 13.79 -8.43 -27.60
C LEU A 707 13.32 -8.85 -26.20
N ALA A 708 12.62 -7.95 -25.51
CA ALA A 708 12.03 -8.19 -24.19
C ALA A 708 10.53 -8.56 -24.27
N ASP A 709 10.17 -9.50 -25.14
CA ASP A 709 8.79 -9.95 -25.39
C ASP A 709 8.29 -10.99 -24.39
N LYS A 710 9.20 -11.68 -23.69
CA LYS A 710 8.88 -12.69 -22.67
C LYS A 710 9.12 -12.17 -21.26
N LYS A 711 8.28 -12.60 -20.32
CA LYS A 711 8.45 -12.35 -18.89
C LYS A 711 9.41 -13.38 -18.28
N PRO A 712 10.22 -13.03 -17.26
CA PRO A 712 11.12 -13.96 -16.59
C PRO A 712 10.35 -15.08 -15.87
N TYR A 713 10.97 -16.24 -15.69
CA TYR A 713 10.35 -17.44 -15.10
C TYR A 713 9.62 -17.16 -13.79
N PHE A 714 10.24 -16.41 -12.86
CA PHE A 714 9.63 -16.10 -11.56
C PHE A 714 8.30 -15.32 -11.68
N PHE A 715 8.07 -14.62 -12.79
CA PHE A 715 6.78 -13.95 -13.05
C PHE A 715 5.62 -14.94 -13.21
N GLY A 716 5.87 -16.24 -13.44
CA GLY A 716 4.83 -17.27 -13.36
C GLY A 716 4.13 -17.29 -11.99
N TYR A 717 4.85 -17.03 -10.90
CA TYR A 717 4.28 -16.93 -9.56
C TYR A 717 3.48 -15.63 -9.32
N ILE A 718 3.70 -14.62 -10.17
CA ILE A 718 2.93 -13.37 -10.18
C ILE A 718 1.69 -13.50 -11.09
N TYR A 719 1.80 -14.24 -12.20
CA TYR A 719 0.77 -14.43 -13.22
C TYR A 719 0.35 -15.91 -13.35
N PRO A 720 -0.70 -16.33 -12.63
CA PRO A 720 -1.16 -17.73 -12.64
C PRO A 720 -1.50 -18.27 -14.04
N GLU A 721 -2.10 -17.45 -14.92
CA GLU A 721 -2.40 -17.86 -16.29
C GLU A 721 -1.13 -18.11 -17.11
N LEU A 722 -0.08 -17.30 -16.91
CA LEU A 722 1.20 -17.48 -17.58
C LEU A 722 1.92 -18.74 -17.08
N GLN A 723 1.84 -19.00 -15.77
CA GLN A 723 2.35 -20.25 -15.18
C GLN A 723 1.60 -21.48 -15.71
N LYS A 724 0.28 -21.37 -15.90
CA LYS A 724 -0.53 -22.42 -16.52
C LYS A 724 -0.09 -22.66 -17.97
N GLN A 725 0.10 -21.60 -18.76
CA GLN A 725 0.60 -21.71 -20.14
C GLN A 725 1.98 -22.38 -20.18
N TYR A 726 2.90 -21.96 -19.31
CA TYR A 726 4.24 -22.54 -19.19
C TYR A 726 4.20 -24.03 -18.87
N ARG A 727 3.42 -24.45 -17.86
CA ARG A 727 3.28 -25.87 -17.48
C ARG A 727 2.65 -26.70 -18.60
N SER A 728 1.64 -26.17 -19.28
CA SER A 728 1.02 -26.83 -20.43
C SER A 728 2.00 -27.00 -21.59
N HIS A 729 2.84 -25.99 -21.86
CA HIS A 729 3.88 -26.04 -22.89
C HIS A 729 4.89 -27.15 -22.60
N ILE A 730 5.43 -27.23 -21.38
CA ILE A 730 6.36 -28.30 -20.98
C ILE A 730 5.71 -29.66 -21.14
N LYS A 731 4.50 -29.85 -20.60
CA LYS A 731 3.80 -31.14 -20.68
C LYS A 731 3.55 -31.56 -22.13
N ALA A 732 3.18 -30.62 -23.00
CA ALA A 732 2.96 -30.90 -24.41
C ALA A 732 4.24 -31.35 -25.12
N TYR A 733 5.37 -30.68 -24.87
CA TYR A 733 6.67 -31.05 -25.44
C TYR A 733 7.23 -32.35 -24.84
N GLU A 734 7.01 -32.61 -23.55
CA GLU A 734 7.36 -33.89 -22.91
C GLU A 734 6.66 -35.05 -23.61
N MET A 735 5.33 -34.96 -23.78
CA MET A 735 4.55 -35.96 -24.49
C MET A 735 5.03 -36.12 -25.94
N ASN A 736 5.27 -35.02 -26.64
CA ASN A 736 5.74 -35.07 -28.03
C ASN A 736 7.16 -35.66 -28.17
N CYS A 737 8.05 -35.38 -27.22
CA CYS A 737 9.40 -35.93 -27.17
C CYS A 737 9.37 -37.45 -26.98
N MET A 738 8.57 -37.93 -26.02
CA MET A 738 8.35 -39.36 -25.78
C MET A 738 7.74 -40.08 -26.99
N GLU A 739 6.81 -39.43 -27.70
CA GLU A 739 6.19 -39.99 -28.90
C GLU A 739 7.17 -40.08 -30.08
N ARG A 740 7.95 -39.02 -30.33
CA ARG A 740 8.83 -38.91 -31.51
C ARG A 740 10.18 -39.59 -31.32
N PHE A 741 10.80 -39.45 -30.15
CA PHE A 741 12.19 -39.84 -29.90
C PHE A 741 12.33 -40.96 -28.87
N ARG A 742 11.23 -41.39 -28.23
CA ARG A 742 11.19 -42.45 -27.20
C ARG A 742 12.05 -42.17 -25.96
N ILE A 743 12.39 -40.90 -25.75
CA ILE A 743 13.12 -40.40 -24.58
C ILE A 743 12.37 -39.20 -24.00
N SER A 744 12.57 -38.96 -22.71
CA SER A 744 12.00 -37.80 -22.02
C SER A 744 12.60 -36.50 -22.54
N LEU A 745 11.90 -35.38 -22.33
CA LEU A 745 12.43 -34.07 -22.71
C LEU A 745 13.72 -33.76 -21.93
N SER A 746 13.80 -34.17 -20.67
CA SER A 746 15.00 -34.04 -19.85
C SER A 746 16.19 -34.80 -20.45
N GLU A 747 15.99 -36.06 -20.86
CA GLU A 747 17.04 -36.86 -21.49
C GLU A 747 17.50 -36.24 -22.81
N LEU A 748 16.56 -35.76 -23.64
CA LEU A 748 16.87 -35.08 -24.90
C LEU A 748 17.67 -33.78 -24.68
N ILE A 749 17.32 -33.01 -23.64
CA ILE A 749 18.07 -31.81 -23.26
C ILE A 749 19.49 -32.16 -22.79
N SER A 750 19.69 -33.25 -22.06
CA SER A 750 21.02 -33.67 -21.60
C SER A 750 21.88 -34.41 -22.64
N LYS A 751 21.27 -34.85 -23.74
CA LYS A 751 21.96 -35.63 -24.79
C LYS A 751 23.09 -34.83 -25.44
N GLU A 752 24.32 -35.39 -25.42
CA GLU A 752 25.51 -34.73 -25.99
C GLU A 752 25.42 -34.63 -27.53
N GLU A 753 25.10 -35.74 -28.20
CA GLU A 753 24.94 -35.80 -29.65
C GLU A 753 23.45 -35.82 -30.05
N ARG A 754 23.02 -34.80 -30.80
CA ARG A 754 21.63 -34.65 -31.24
C ARG A 754 21.55 -34.70 -32.76
N THR A 755 20.55 -35.38 -33.28
CA THR A 755 20.18 -35.33 -34.72
C THR A 755 19.62 -33.95 -35.08
N ASP A 756 19.61 -33.59 -36.36
CA ASP A 756 19.04 -32.31 -36.83
C ASP A 756 17.57 -32.13 -36.40
N ASN A 757 16.79 -33.23 -36.41
CA ASN A 757 15.40 -33.22 -35.98
C ASN A 757 15.26 -32.98 -34.47
N GLU A 758 16.13 -33.58 -33.66
CA GLU A 758 16.21 -33.38 -32.21
C GLU A 758 16.62 -31.93 -31.89
N GLN A 759 17.59 -31.39 -32.63
CA GLN A 759 18.04 -30.01 -32.49
C GLN A 759 16.94 -29.00 -32.85
N LEU A 760 16.26 -29.19 -33.99
CA LEU A 760 15.14 -28.34 -34.42
C LEU A 760 13.97 -28.43 -33.43
N PHE A 761 13.71 -29.61 -32.86
CA PHE A 761 12.68 -29.80 -31.85
C PHE A 761 12.98 -28.98 -30.58
N LEU A 762 14.21 -29.07 -30.05
CA LEU A 762 14.63 -28.27 -28.90
C LEU A 762 14.63 -26.76 -29.21
N GLN A 763 15.04 -26.37 -30.42
CA GLN A 763 14.98 -24.97 -30.83
C GLN A 763 13.54 -24.43 -30.79
N ASN A 764 12.57 -25.19 -31.30
CA ASN A 764 11.15 -24.84 -31.22
C ASN A 764 10.64 -24.80 -29.77
N TYR A 765 11.05 -25.76 -28.94
CA TYR A 765 10.70 -25.80 -27.52
C TYR A 765 11.06 -24.48 -26.81
N TYR A 766 12.28 -23.98 -26.98
CA TYR A 766 12.72 -22.72 -26.37
C TYR A 766 12.12 -21.48 -27.06
N ASN A 767 11.98 -21.50 -28.39
CA ASN A 767 11.40 -20.39 -29.15
C ASN A 767 9.96 -20.11 -28.75
N TYR A 768 9.14 -21.14 -28.54
CA TYR A 768 7.73 -21.01 -28.15
C TYR A 768 7.49 -21.01 -26.64
N MET A 769 8.55 -21.08 -25.82
CA MET A 769 8.43 -21.03 -24.36
C MET A 769 7.68 -19.77 -23.91
N PRO A 770 6.58 -19.88 -23.11
CA PRO A 770 5.80 -18.72 -22.66
C PRO A 770 6.53 -17.79 -21.68
N LEU A 771 7.48 -18.35 -20.93
CA LEU A 771 8.33 -17.63 -19.98
C LEU A 771 9.79 -17.68 -20.42
N SER A 772 10.56 -16.67 -20.07
CA SER A 772 11.99 -16.67 -20.27
C SER A 772 12.67 -17.42 -19.12
N VAL A 773 13.50 -18.42 -19.45
CA VAL A 773 14.22 -19.29 -18.51
C VAL A 773 15.70 -18.93 -18.41
N SER A 774 16.05 -17.66 -18.65
CA SER A 774 17.43 -17.17 -18.54
C SER A 774 17.93 -17.26 -17.11
N SER A 775 19.25 -17.37 -16.92
CA SER A 775 19.92 -17.39 -15.60
C SER A 775 20.03 -16.01 -14.93
N SER A 776 18.99 -15.16 -15.08
CA SER A 776 18.92 -13.89 -14.35
C SER A 776 18.91 -14.12 -12.84
N VAL A 777 19.41 -13.16 -12.06
CA VAL A 777 19.51 -13.26 -10.59
C VAL A 777 18.19 -13.71 -9.96
N MET A 778 17.07 -13.13 -10.39
CA MET A 778 15.76 -13.48 -9.86
C MET A 778 15.27 -14.88 -10.27
N ASN A 779 15.59 -15.36 -11.47
CA ASN A 779 15.24 -16.74 -11.85
C ASN A 779 16.09 -17.75 -11.07
N ARG A 780 17.40 -17.50 -10.92
CA ARG A 780 18.29 -18.34 -10.08
C ARG A 780 17.79 -18.41 -8.63
N LEU A 781 17.44 -17.26 -8.05
CA LEU A 781 16.83 -17.19 -6.72
C LEU A 781 15.52 -18.00 -6.66
N CYS A 782 14.64 -17.85 -7.64
CA CYS A 782 13.38 -18.60 -7.72
C CYS A 782 13.62 -20.11 -7.73
N TRP A 783 14.58 -20.60 -8.53
CA TRP A 783 14.93 -22.03 -8.60
C TRP A 783 15.50 -22.54 -7.28
N MET A 784 16.38 -21.78 -6.62
CA MET A 784 16.91 -22.19 -5.30
C MET A 784 15.83 -22.31 -4.23
N VAL A 785 14.81 -21.43 -4.25
CA VAL A 785 13.65 -21.55 -3.35
C VAL A 785 12.76 -22.74 -3.73
N GLU A 786 12.64 -23.07 -5.03
CA GLU A 786 11.95 -24.29 -5.48
C GLU A 786 12.66 -25.53 -4.96
N ASP A 787 13.96 -25.65 -5.20
CA ASP A 787 14.78 -26.79 -4.79
C ASP A 787 14.70 -27.04 -3.27
N ALA A 788 14.67 -25.98 -2.47
CA ALA A 788 14.53 -26.08 -1.01
C ALA A 788 13.18 -26.69 -0.56
N PHE A 789 12.10 -26.51 -1.33
CA PHE A 789 10.74 -26.89 -0.91
C PHE A 789 10.04 -27.90 -1.82
N ASP A 790 10.64 -28.35 -2.93
CA ASP A 790 9.99 -29.24 -3.90
C ASP A 790 9.53 -30.59 -3.31
N ARG A 791 10.14 -31.01 -2.19
CA ARG A 791 9.78 -32.24 -1.46
C ARG A 791 8.77 -32.05 -0.33
N THR A 792 8.39 -30.82 0.03
CA THR A 792 7.48 -30.53 1.16
C THR A 792 5.99 -30.78 0.87
N ARG A 793 5.67 -31.73 -0.02
CA ARG A 793 4.28 -32.19 -0.24
C ARG A 793 3.82 -33.09 0.91
N GLU A 794 3.83 -32.59 2.13
CA GLU A 794 3.02 -33.24 3.17
C GLU A 794 1.56 -32.92 2.89
N SER A 795 0.81 -33.98 2.55
CA SER A 795 -0.63 -33.90 2.55
C SER A 795 -1.08 -33.65 3.99
N ALA A 796 -1.94 -32.66 4.20
CA ALA A 796 -2.62 -32.50 5.48
C ALA A 796 -3.33 -33.83 5.78
N SER A 797 -2.76 -34.62 6.70
CA SER A 797 -3.37 -35.86 7.16
C SER A 797 -4.78 -35.55 7.67
N ARG A 798 -5.73 -36.46 7.44
CA ARG A 798 -7.07 -36.39 8.03
C ARG A 798 -6.93 -36.62 9.54
N THR A 799 -6.55 -35.59 10.27
CA THR A 799 -6.63 -35.59 11.73
C THR A 799 -8.09 -35.48 12.11
N GLU A 800 -8.56 -36.43 12.93
CA GLU A 800 -9.85 -36.29 13.59
C GLU A 800 -9.76 -35.15 14.60
N PHE A 801 -10.75 -34.25 14.58
CA PHE A 801 -10.79 -33.10 15.46
C PHE A 801 -12.22 -32.89 15.95
N ASP A 802 -12.39 -32.84 17.27
CA ASP A 802 -13.69 -32.59 17.89
C ASP A 802 -13.95 -31.09 18.00
N TYR A 803 -14.81 -30.57 17.13
CA TYR A 803 -15.22 -29.16 17.14
C TYR A 803 -16.16 -28.80 18.30
N SER A 804 -16.61 -29.78 19.10
CA SER A 804 -17.46 -29.52 20.27
C SER A 804 -16.77 -28.63 21.31
N ILE A 805 -15.44 -28.59 21.32
CA ILE A 805 -14.65 -27.70 22.20
C ILE A 805 -14.94 -26.21 21.96
N TYR A 806 -15.43 -25.84 20.77
CA TYR A 806 -15.82 -24.47 20.44
C TYR A 806 -17.24 -24.11 20.90
N LYS A 807 -18.01 -25.07 21.41
CA LYS A 807 -19.43 -24.92 21.75
C LYS A 807 -19.63 -24.77 23.25
N THR A 808 -20.80 -24.23 23.60
CA THR A 808 -21.36 -24.36 24.95
C THR A 808 -22.35 -25.52 25.03
N ALA A 809 -22.73 -25.91 26.25
CA ALA A 809 -23.76 -26.93 26.46
C ALA A 809 -25.20 -26.44 26.19
N LYS A 810 -25.39 -25.17 25.82
CA LYS A 810 -26.71 -24.56 25.66
C LYS A 810 -27.44 -25.13 24.43
N PRO A 811 -28.67 -25.65 24.60
CA PRO A 811 -29.47 -26.14 23.49
C PRO A 811 -30.06 -24.98 22.68
N TYR A 812 -30.27 -25.20 21.39
CA TYR A 812 -30.93 -24.24 20.49
C TYR A 812 -32.13 -24.88 19.78
N SER A 813 -33.06 -24.04 19.31
CA SER A 813 -34.28 -24.51 18.65
C SER A 813 -34.04 -24.98 17.20
N LYS A 814 -34.72 -26.06 16.79
CA LYS A 814 -34.73 -26.58 15.40
C LYS A 814 -35.15 -25.51 14.37
N ARG A 815 -36.07 -24.62 14.76
CA ARG A 815 -36.49 -23.48 13.94
C ARG A 815 -35.34 -22.52 13.66
N SER A 816 -34.55 -22.16 14.68
CA SER A 816 -33.40 -21.25 14.50
C SER A 816 -32.32 -21.90 13.63
N TYR A 817 -32.11 -23.20 13.79
CA TYR A 817 -31.21 -23.99 12.94
C TYR A 817 -31.63 -23.92 11.46
N GLN A 818 -32.90 -24.18 11.15
CA GLN A 818 -33.42 -24.11 9.78
C GLN A 818 -33.28 -22.70 9.19
N GLN A 819 -33.63 -21.67 9.95
CA GLN A 819 -33.52 -20.27 9.50
C GLN A 819 -32.08 -19.86 9.17
N LEU A 820 -31.10 -20.27 10.00
CA LEU A 820 -29.69 -19.96 9.72
C LEU A 820 -29.12 -20.82 8.58
N ALA A 821 -29.60 -22.04 8.39
CA ALA A 821 -29.24 -22.87 7.24
C ALA A 821 -29.63 -22.19 5.91
N GLU A 822 -30.85 -21.65 5.82
CA GLU A 822 -31.32 -20.91 4.63
C GLU A 822 -30.50 -19.64 4.38
N VAL A 823 -30.15 -18.89 5.43
CA VAL A 823 -29.31 -17.68 5.33
C VAL A 823 -27.92 -18.05 4.82
N LEU A 824 -27.33 -19.14 5.35
CA LEU A 824 -26.03 -19.66 4.93
C LEU A 824 -26.02 -20.10 3.47
N GLU A 825 -27.07 -20.78 3.01
CA GLU A 825 -27.20 -21.22 1.63
C GLU A 825 -27.25 -20.02 0.67
N ARG A 826 -28.11 -19.03 0.94
CA ARG A 826 -28.18 -17.78 0.14
C ARG A 826 -26.85 -17.04 0.09
N TYR A 827 -26.12 -16.99 1.22
CA TYR A 827 -24.79 -16.39 1.25
C TYR A 827 -23.80 -17.14 0.37
N GLN A 828 -23.77 -18.48 0.44
CA GLN A 828 -22.87 -19.28 -0.38
C GLN A 828 -23.17 -19.12 -1.88
N GLU A 829 -24.44 -19.02 -2.26
CA GLU A 829 -24.85 -18.71 -3.62
C GLU A 829 -24.40 -17.31 -4.05
N ALA A 830 -24.60 -16.29 -3.20
CA ALA A 830 -24.15 -14.93 -3.47
C ALA A 830 -22.63 -14.85 -3.65
N VAL A 831 -21.85 -15.51 -2.80
CA VAL A 831 -20.39 -15.55 -2.90
C VAL A 831 -19.93 -16.29 -4.16
N LYS A 832 -20.57 -17.42 -4.52
CA LYS A 832 -20.27 -18.15 -5.76
C LYS A 832 -20.58 -17.30 -6.99
N SER A 833 -21.74 -16.65 -7.00
CA SER A 833 -22.16 -15.74 -8.07
C SER A 833 -21.19 -14.56 -8.20
N HIS A 834 -20.80 -13.94 -7.09
CA HIS A 834 -19.78 -12.89 -7.06
C HIS A 834 -18.43 -13.40 -7.56
N ALA A 835 -17.96 -14.58 -7.14
CA ALA A 835 -16.69 -15.13 -7.64
C ALA A 835 -16.69 -15.31 -9.18
N LEU A 836 -17.83 -15.67 -9.77
CA LEU A 836 -18.02 -15.74 -11.22
C LEU A 836 -18.11 -14.35 -11.86
N SER A 837 -18.83 -13.42 -11.24
CA SER A 837 -18.97 -12.03 -11.68
C SER A 837 -17.64 -11.28 -11.65
N ALA A 838 -16.91 -11.35 -10.54
CA ALA A 838 -15.59 -10.75 -10.32
C ALA A 838 -14.57 -11.22 -11.37
N ARG A 839 -14.62 -12.50 -11.76
CA ARG A 839 -13.80 -13.04 -12.86
C ARG A 839 -14.15 -12.40 -14.20
N LYS A 840 -15.43 -12.12 -14.46
CA LYS A 840 -15.91 -11.45 -15.68
C LYS A 840 -15.65 -9.93 -15.68
N SER A 841 -15.85 -9.25 -14.55
CA SER A 841 -15.77 -7.80 -14.39
C SER A 841 -14.38 -7.26 -14.06
N ARG A 842 -13.43 -8.17 -13.74
CA ARG A 842 -12.03 -7.91 -13.37
C ARG A 842 -11.90 -6.85 -12.28
N MET A 843 -12.59 -7.09 -11.17
CA MET A 843 -12.50 -6.26 -9.97
C MET A 843 -11.05 -6.16 -9.46
N THR A 844 -10.70 -4.98 -8.95
CA THR A 844 -9.45 -4.78 -8.21
C THR A 844 -9.48 -5.57 -6.89
N GLU A 845 -8.32 -5.78 -6.27
CA GLU A 845 -8.28 -6.49 -4.98
C GLU A 845 -8.92 -5.69 -3.85
N ASP A 846 -8.78 -4.36 -3.89
CA ASP A 846 -9.42 -3.48 -2.93
C ASP A 846 -10.95 -3.54 -3.10
N GLU A 847 -11.45 -3.54 -4.33
CA GLU A 847 -12.88 -3.77 -4.61
C GLU A 847 -13.33 -5.16 -4.15
N ALA A 848 -12.56 -6.21 -4.43
CA ALA A 848 -12.91 -7.56 -4.01
C ALA A 848 -12.89 -7.73 -2.48
N LYS A 849 -11.97 -7.04 -1.78
CA LYS A 849 -11.90 -7.00 -0.32
C LYS A 849 -13.07 -6.22 0.27
N SER A 850 -13.36 -5.03 -0.27
CA SER A 850 -14.50 -4.21 0.15
C SER A 850 -15.82 -4.93 -0.11
N ALA A 851 -15.99 -5.56 -1.27
CA ALA A 851 -17.15 -6.41 -1.58
C ALA A 851 -17.26 -7.57 -0.59
N ARG A 852 -16.15 -8.29 -0.32
CA ARG A 852 -16.14 -9.36 0.68
C ARG A 852 -16.51 -8.85 2.08
N MET A 853 -16.02 -7.69 2.48
CA MET A 853 -16.35 -7.07 3.76
C MET A 853 -17.84 -6.74 3.85
N LEU A 854 -18.41 -6.15 2.80
CA LEU A 854 -19.85 -5.87 2.71
C LEU A 854 -20.69 -7.15 2.72
N PHE A 855 -20.27 -8.21 2.01
CA PHE A 855 -20.93 -9.52 2.08
C PHE A 855 -20.91 -10.09 3.49
N LYS A 856 -19.76 -10.03 4.18
CA LYS A 856 -19.66 -10.46 5.59
C LYS A 856 -20.59 -9.64 6.49
N GLN A 857 -20.63 -8.32 6.32
CA GLN A 857 -21.50 -7.45 7.12
C GLN A 857 -22.99 -7.71 6.86
N SER A 858 -23.40 -7.87 5.59
CA SER A 858 -24.78 -8.22 5.23
C SER A 858 -25.17 -9.57 5.80
N PHE A 859 -24.29 -10.57 5.67
CA PHE A 859 -24.53 -11.89 6.25
C PHE A 859 -24.63 -11.84 7.77
N LYS A 860 -23.70 -11.14 8.44
CA LYS A 860 -23.73 -10.94 9.90
C LYS A 860 -25.07 -10.32 10.31
N ARG A 861 -25.55 -9.28 9.61
CA ARG A 861 -26.88 -8.69 9.85
C ARG A 861 -27.99 -9.74 9.71
N GLU A 862 -28.07 -10.44 8.58
CA GLU A 862 -29.14 -11.42 8.33
C GLU A 862 -29.15 -12.55 9.37
N VAL A 863 -27.98 -13.03 9.79
CA VAL A 863 -27.84 -14.02 10.86
C VAL A 863 -28.46 -13.51 12.16
N TYR A 864 -28.08 -12.31 12.61
CA TYR A 864 -28.58 -11.73 13.86
C TYR A 864 -30.05 -11.27 13.80
N GLU A 865 -30.59 -11.04 12.61
CA GLU A 865 -32.03 -10.83 12.40
C GLU A 865 -32.85 -12.12 12.54
N LYS A 866 -32.25 -13.28 12.26
CA LYS A 866 -32.91 -14.59 12.41
C LYS A 866 -32.66 -15.25 13.76
N CYS A 867 -31.50 -15.03 14.37
CA CYS A 867 -31.12 -15.56 15.67
C CYS A 867 -30.36 -14.48 16.44
N SER A 868 -30.98 -13.88 17.45
CA SER A 868 -30.43 -12.67 18.08
C SER A 868 -29.31 -12.96 19.07
N ASN A 869 -29.22 -14.18 19.61
CA ASN A 869 -28.24 -14.55 20.64
C ASN A 869 -26.94 -15.08 20.02
N THR A 870 -25.79 -14.53 20.41
CA THR A 870 -24.47 -14.89 19.85
C THR A 870 -24.09 -16.35 20.10
N GLU A 871 -24.42 -16.88 21.28
CA GLU A 871 -24.11 -18.26 21.67
C GLU A 871 -24.90 -19.28 20.83
N ASP A 872 -26.20 -19.04 20.66
CA ASP A 872 -27.06 -19.84 19.77
C ASP A 872 -26.51 -19.82 18.33
N VAL A 873 -26.17 -18.64 17.81
CA VAL A 873 -25.58 -18.47 16.48
C VAL A 873 -24.29 -19.28 16.34
N CYS A 874 -23.41 -19.22 17.34
CA CYS A 874 -22.15 -19.95 17.35
C CYS A 874 -22.37 -21.46 17.31
N ASN A 875 -23.18 -22.00 18.22
CA ASN A 875 -23.49 -23.44 18.27
C ASN A 875 -24.13 -23.92 16.96
N ILE A 876 -25.09 -23.17 16.39
CA ILE A 876 -25.75 -23.53 15.13
C ILE A 876 -24.78 -23.48 13.94
N LEU A 877 -23.97 -22.42 13.81
CA LEU A 877 -23.03 -22.30 12.68
C LEU A 877 -21.92 -23.33 12.75
N LEU A 878 -21.43 -23.67 13.95
CA LEU A 878 -20.51 -24.80 14.15
C LEU A 878 -21.13 -26.11 13.66
N ASP A 879 -22.34 -26.44 14.10
CA ASP A 879 -23.02 -27.66 13.68
C ASP A 879 -23.30 -27.66 12.17
N LEU A 880 -23.69 -26.54 11.55
CA LEU A 880 -23.91 -26.45 10.10
C LEU A 880 -22.63 -26.58 9.27
N CYS A 881 -21.49 -26.07 9.77
CA CYS A 881 -20.24 -25.92 9.01
C CYS A 881 -19.18 -26.99 9.29
N TYR A 882 -19.17 -27.57 10.49
CA TYR A 882 -18.23 -28.62 10.89
C TYR A 882 -18.79 -30.03 10.70
N SER A 883 -20.10 -30.25 10.85
CA SER A 883 -20.73 -31.56 10.55
C SER A 883 -20.80 -31.88 9.05
N LYS A 884 -20.74 -30.85 8.19
CA LYS A 884 -20.78 -30.96 6.73
C LYS A 884 -19.46 -30.48 6.12
N ASN A 885 -19.19 -30.86 4.87
CA ASN A 885 -18.04 -30.34 4.12
C ASN A 885 -18.31 -28.94 3.52
N THR A 886 -18.84 -28.03 4.34
CA THR A 886 -19.13 -26.63 3.99
C THR A 886 -18.01 -25.71 4.50
N THR A 887 -18.03 -24.44 4.07
CA THR A 887 -16.96 -23.50 4.40
C THR A 887 -16.95 -23.13 5.90
N LYS A 888 -15.86 -23.48 6.60
CA LYS A 888 -15.65 -23.15 8.03
C LYS A 888 -15.17 -21.71 8.25
N GLN A 889 -14.72 -21.02 7.19
CA GLN A 889 -14.28 -19.63 7.26
C GLN A 889 -15.36 -18.69 7.80
N ILE A 890 -16.63 -18.97 7.50
CA ILE A 890 -17.73 -18.10 7.88
C ILE A 890 -18.01 -18.15 9.39
N VAL A 891 -17.75 -19.29 10.01
CA VAL A 891 -17.85 -19.47 11.47
C VAL A 891 -16.84 -18.54 12.13
N TRP A 892 -15.58 -18.60 11.72
CA TRP A 892 -14.52 -17.73 12.23
C TRP A 892 -14.73 -16.24 11.88
N ASP A 893 -15.39 -15.93 10.76
CA ASP A 893 -15.69 -14.54 10.39
C ASP A 893 -16.77 -13.88 11.27
N ILE A 894 -17.56 -14.66 12.03
CA ILE A 894 -18.75 -14.17 12.77
C ILE A 894 -18.68 -14.48 14.25
N CYS A 895 -18.15 -15.66 14.58
CA CYS A 895 -18.19 -16.26 15.90
C CYS A 895 -16.80 -16.33 16.54
N SER A 896 -15.74 -15.76 15.96
CA SER A 896 -14.39 -15.82 16.54
C SER A 896 -14.34 -15.32 17.99
N ASP A 897 -15.07 -14.24 18.29
CA ASP A 897 -15.19 -13.70 19.65
C ASP A 897 -15.81 -14.73 20.61
N GLN A 898 -16.95 -15.32 20.22
CA GLN A 898 -17.65 -16.31 21.05
C GLN A 898 -16.86 -17.61 21.19
N ILE A 899 -16.18 -18.06 20.13
CA ILE A 899 -15.32 -19.24 20.16
C ILE A 899 -14.18 -19.03 21.16
N LEU A 900 -13.51 -17.88 21.11
CA LEU A 900 -12.44 -17.56 22.05
C LEU A 900 -12.96 -17.50 23.48
N LEU A 901 -14.11 -16.86 23.72
CA LEU A 901 -14.74 -16.84 25.04
C LEU A 901 -15.01 -18.26 25.57
N ASN A 902 -15.60 -19.14 24.75
CA ASN A 902 -15.89 -20.52 25.15
C ASN A 902 -14.61 -21.30 25.49
N LEU A 903 -13.54 -21.12 24.70
CA LEU A 903 -12.23 -21.75 24.96
C LEU A 903 -11.59 -21.22 26.26
N LEU A 904 -11.65 -19.90 26.47
CA LEU A 904 -11.14 -19.28 27.69
C LEU A 904 -11.90 -19.77 28.92
N GLU A 905 -13.24 -19.80 28.89
CA GLU A 905 -14.05 -20.31 30.00
C GLU A 905 -13.71 -21.76 30.34
N ARG A 906 -13.55 -22.61 29.31
CA ARG A 906 -13.16 -24.02 29.46
C ARG A 906 -11.78 -24.18 30.12
N ASN A 907 -10.84 -23.31 29.77
CA ASN A 907 -9.45 -23.38 30.23
C ASN A 907 -9.14 -22.40 31.38
N GLY A 908 -10.17 -22.00 32.16
CA GLY A 908 -10.00 -21.18 33.38
C GLY A 908 -9.47 -19.77 33.12
N HIS A 909 -9.72 -19.22 31.92
CA HIS A 909 -9.20 -17.96 31.39
C HIS A 909 -7.67 -17.91 31.33
N THR A 910 -7.05 -19.06 31.10
CA THR A 910 -5.60 -19.19 30.94
C THR A 910 -5.23 -19.12 29.46
N ILE A 911 -4.13 -18.43 29.17
CA ILE A 911 -3.48 -18.46 27.86
C ILE A 911 -2.01 -18.87 28.02
N ILE A 912 -1.48 -19.52 26.99
CA ILE A 912 -0.07 -19.89 26.88
C ILE A 912 0.47 -19.30 25.58
N TYR A 913 1.58 -18.57 25.67
CA TYR A 913 2.23 -18.00 24.49
C TYR A 913 3.76 -18.00 24.62
N PRO A 914 4.49 -18.03 23.50
CA PRO A 914 5.94 -17.90 23.50
C PRO A 914 6.35 -16.44 23.71
N ARG A 915 7.21 -16.21 24.70
CA ARG A 915 7.84 -14.92 25.04
C ARG A 915 9.33 -14.97 24.71
N LEU A 916 9.86 -13.88 24.17
CA LEU A 916 11.28 -13.75 23.85
C LEU A 916 12.12 -13.96 25.11
N ASP A 917 13.08 -14.87 25.04
CA ASP A 917 13.94 -15.26 26.16
C ASP A 917 15.29 -15.75 25.63
N LEU A 918 16.38 -15.10 26.06
CA LEU A 918 17.75 -15.43 25.62
C LEU A 918 18.17 -16.85 26.03
N GLU A 919 17.56 -17.40 27.08
CA GLU A 919 17.80 -18.76 27.58
C GLU A 919 16.68 -19.74 27.18
N GLY A 920 15.76 -19.30 26.30
CA GLY A 920 14.60 -20.07 25.91
C GLY A 920 14.91 -21.33 25.10
N SER A 921 13.99 -22.29 25.11
CA SER A 921 14.15 -23.60 24.46
C SER A 921 13.45 -23.71 23.09
N ILE A 922 12.63 -22.73 22.70
CA ILE A 922 11.91 -22.72 21.43
C ILE A 922 12.66 -21.83 20.43
N PRO A 923 13.40 -22.40 19.46
CA PRO A 923 14.05 -21.61 18.42
C PRO A 923 13.05 -21.19 17.35
N PHE A 924 13.08 -19.91 16.99
CA PHE A 924 12.27 -19.37 15.89
C PHE A 924 12.88 -18.11 15.29
N GLY A 925 13.20 -18.14 13.99
CA GLY A 925 13.66 -16.96 13.26
C GLY A 925 14.88 -16.29 13.91
N GLY A 926 15.86 -17.11 14.31
CA GLY A 926 17.12 -16.70 14.95
C GLY A 926 17.02 -16.25 16.41
N ASN A 927 15.85 -16.36 17.04
CA ASN A 927 15.65 -16.01 18.45
C ASN A 927 15.20 -17.23 19.25
N LEU A 928 15.39 -17.15 20.57
CA LEU A 928 14.93 -18.15 21.53
C LEU A 928 13.71 -17.62 22.29
N PHE A 929 12.79 -18.52 22.61
CA PHE A 929 11.55 -18.22 23.30
C PHE A 929 11.28 -19.24 24.41
N SER A 930 10.68 -18.76 25.49
CA SER A 930 10.15 -19.57 26.59
C SER A 930 8.62 -19.46 26.62
N LEU A 931 7.95 -20.50 27.13
CA LEU A 931 6.50 -20.47 27.28
C LEU A 931 6.12 -19.68 28.53
N GLU A 932 5.24 -18.70 28.36
CA GLU A 932 4.63 -17.95 29.43
C GLU A 932 3.15 -18.33 29.54
N THR A 933 2.71 -18.61 30.76
CA THR A 933 1.33 -18.96 31.08
C THR A 933 0.72 -17.83 31.91
N VAL A 934 -0.40 -17.27 31.46
CA VAL A 934 -1.05 -16.12 32.12
C VAL A 934 -2.53 -16.41 32.33
N LYS A 935 -3.04 -16.07 33.52
CA LYS A 935 -4.46 -16.11 33.86
C LYS A 935 -5.06 -14.70 33.74
N LEU A 936 -5.94 -14.51 32.76
CA LEU A 936 -6.45 -13.19 32.37
C LEU A 936 -7.39 -12.56 33.43
N LYS A 937 -7.97 -13.34 34.33
CA LYS A 937 -8.87 -12.86 35.40
C LYS A 937 -8.15 -12.15 36.55
N ASP A 938 -6.83 -12.29 36.67
CA ASP A 938 -6.03 -11.71 37.76
C ASP A 938 -5.43 -10.34 37.37
N LEU A 939 -5.77 -9.85 36.17
CA LEU A 939 -5.44 -8.53 35.64
C LEU A 939 -6.70 -7.67 35.66
N ASP A 940 -6.59 -6.43 36.15
CA ASP A 940 -7.70 -5.52 36.50
C ASP A 940 -8.88 -5.52 35.49
N ASP A 941 -10.10 -5.68 36.01
CA ASP A 941 -11.37 -6.04 35.33
C ASP A 941 -11.89 -5.03 34.27
N LYS A 942 -11.09 -4.04 33.86
CA LYS A 942 -11.50 -2.98 32.92
C LYS A 942 -11.29 -3.34 31.45
N GLU A 943 -10.53 -4.37 31.11
CA GLU A 943 -10.08 -4.62 29.72
C GLU A 943 -10.68 -5.86 29.01
N LEU A 944 -11.55 -6.63 29.68
CA LEU A 944 -12.23 -7.79 29.08
C LEU A 944 -13.54 -7.45 28.34
N LYS A 945 -13.90 -6.17 28.22
CA LYS A 945 -14.95 -5.76 27.27
C LYS A 945 -14.37 -5.88 25.85
N PRO A 946 -14.95 -6.73 24.97
CA PRO A 946 -14.57 -6.74 23.56
C PRO A 946 -14.76 -5.34 22.98
N ALA A 947 -13.80 -4.89 22.16
CA ALA A 947 -13.81 -3.60 21.48
C ALA A 947 -15.05 -3.34 20.62
#